data_AF-A0A917P6Y0-F1
#
_entry.id   AF-A0A917P6Y0-F1
#
_cell.length_a   1.000
_cell.length_b   1.000
_cell.length_c   1.000
_cell.angle_alpha   90.00
_cell.angle_beta   90.00
_cell.angle_gamma   90.00
#
_symmetry.space_group_name_H-M   'P 1'
#
loop_
_entity.id
_entity.type
_entity.pdbx_description
1 polymer ?
#
loop_
_entity_poly.entity_id
_entity_poly.type
_entity_poly.pdbx_seq_one_letter_code
_entity_poly.pdbx_strand_id
1 'polypeptide(L)'
;MIRVSRVTAAVAAALALALAAPGAALAAPEPESGQPSAPASPGLPEGWLTTGSGESAELVWRSPEKVPVGDAQVEFRSGERLLGIPRPAADGRTFRLPLDGVRLGRTDDLRVEAAGRRLDAAGANDAARERRRPDRSSSPSRLPQAGTVNKVDPGVPGSFRTTSGEYSLPSVHLPGYDTEVEMKAVVVAPEDATGSRPLALFLHGRHVTCFKGDDATLEWPCPADYESVPSYRGYLHDQRLLASQGYVTVSISANSVNAQDWQADDAGAQARSSLIRLHLAHWADWAADPSTAPEVVRRVPRADLGRVLLVGHSRGGEGADRAALDSLTPPPADQDGYHGKTRWTIRGTVLIGPTIFGQNPAPDVPSVTILPGCDGDVIDLQGELYVDGTRGVSRGKALHSAVYMTGANHNYFNSEWTPGQATAPASDDFSYGGDEHDPLCSPGTATRLTAEQQQKAGSTYIATAARLFVAGDDRARPLLDGSPARAASAGPARVLTHAVGAARSGVFLPASSATVSGGRLCAQVDPDPSVSCLDPDLLTASPHFAQWRRVTPGEEPDRYALAMNWSRSGTATELSPAHPVSLPGATSLSLRVIVPPNTTGTDLDVALTDTSGKRADLGRVRVDGVPGTSRTSSYWAREVRVPLSAEIRERIDLGHVKTLHLTPRTESGTAWLVDAQGWRPGTPVVEPAQLARVDVGHLTVMEGDSGTRTYQVPVQVSGSGGGEVRLFVDEPGSDRPVARTVKVRAGTRVDVPVTVEGNTRYSSDDLHRVAVKTVRGAVVGSYLGGVTAQNDDPQPTVTMTPVADQVTEGQPLVWRITLSATADVVLWTDLQLLPVSDGTELSTTDVPATWLDEHFGASPDPERPLSAALPDGTLLMSEVPAGSLSIDMSVPTVTDELSEDTESLRLRLWTYDEDGEAVEGPEFTGTVRDAS
;
A
#
# COMPACT_ATOMS: atom_id res chain seq x y z
N MET A 1 31.02 31.74 -59.84
CA MET A 1 31.00 31.46 -61.30
C MET A 1 29.76 30.61 -61.58
N ILE A 2 28.72 31.21 -62.17
CA ILE A 2 28.27 31.01 -63.58
C ILE A 2 27.65 29.60 -63.74
N ARG A 3 26.33 29.47 -63.59
CA ARG A 3 25.23 29.57 -64.61
C ARG A 3 25.07 28.30 -65.47
N VAL A 4 23.97 27.55 -65.33
CA VAL A 4 22.74 27.54 -66.19
C VAL A 4 22.98 26.71 -67.49
N SER A 5 22.21 25.70 -67.90
CA SER A 5 20.79 25.67 -68.33
C SER A 5 20.45 24.23 -68.78
N ARG A 6 19.30 23.62 -68.40
CA ARG A 6 17.98 23.57 -69.10
C ARG A 6 17.85 22.48 -70.20
N VAL A 7 16.98 21.46 -70.01
CA VAL A 7 15.55 21.35 -70.48
C VAL A 7 15.50 20.37 -71.70
N THR A 8 14.62 19.35 -71.88
CA THR A 8 13.14 19.23 -71.74
C THR A 8 12.64 17.77 -71.90
N ALA A 9 11.56 17.42 -71.16
CA ALA A 9 10.27 16.77 -71.55
C ALA A 9 10.19 15.27 -72.00
N ALA A 10 9.13 14.46 -71.77
CA ALA A 10 7.72 14.65 -71.34
C ALA A 10 7.17 13.33 -70.68
N VAL A 11 6.44 13.34 -69.54
CA VAL A 11 4.97 13.39 -69.24
C VAL A 11 4.18 12.04 -69.24
N ALA A 12 3.44 11.85 -68.12
CA ALA A 12 2.24 11.03 -67.81
C ALA A 12 2.48 9.76 -66.94
N ALA A 13 1.79 9.48 -65.83
CA ALA A 13 0.74 10.15 -65.06
C ALA A 13 0.59 9.52 -63.64
N ALA A 14 0.12 10.33 -62.68
CA ALA A 14 -0.70 10.02 -61.50
C ALA A 14 -0.24 8.97 -60.45
N LEU A 15 0.19 9.44 -59.27
CA LEU A 15 -0.48 9.29 -57.96
C LEU A 15 0.50 9.69 -56.83
N ALA A 16 0.16 10.73 -56.06
CA ALA A 16 0.55 11.00 -54.66
C ALA A 16 0.56 12.51 -54.40
N LEU A 17 -0.51 13.04 -53.80
CA LEU A 17 -0.50 14.28 -53.00
C LEU A 17 -1.87 14.45 -52.31
N ALA A 18 -1.90 14.17 -51.02
CA ALA A 18 -2.75 14.83 -50.02
C ALA A 18 -1.93 14.79 -48.71
N LEU A 19 -1.09 15.81 -48.46
CA LEU A 19 -1.39 16.90 -47.52
C LEU A 19 -2.07 16.39 -46.25
N ALA A 20 -1.25 15.90 -45.32
CA ALA A 20 -1.61 15.75 -43.91
C ALA A 20 -1.83 17.15 -43.31
N ALA A 21 -3.09 17.51 -43.12
CA ALA A 21 -3.47 18.54 -42.15
C ALA A 21 -3.61 17.84 -40.78
N PRO A 22 -3.06 18.40 -39.68
CA PRO A 22 -3.33 17.87 -38.35
C PRO A 22 -4.81 18.14 -38.04
N GLY A 23 -5.59 17.08 -37.87
CA GLY A 23 -6.94 17.19 -37.35
C GLY A 23 -6.87 17.83 -35.96
N ALA A 24 -7.51 18.98 -35.80
CA ALA A 24 -7.71 19.59 -34.50
C ALA A 24 -8.50 18.60 -33.63
N ALA A 25 -7.88 18.14 -32.54
CA ALA A 25 -8.60 17.53 -31.44
C ALA A 25 -9.57 18.58 -30.89
N LEU A 26 -10.85 18.48 -31.25
CA LEU A 26 -11.90 19.25 -30.63
C LEU A 26 -12.10 18.67 -29.22
N ALA A 27 -11.71 19.44 -28.22
CA ALA A 27 -12.08 19.17 -26.83
C ALA A 27 -13.61 19.11 -26.73
N ALA A 28 -14.13 17.97 -26.27
CA ALA A 28 -15.52 17.89 -25.86
C ALA A 28 -15.74 18.79 -24.62
N PRO A 29 -16.84 19.53 -24.51
CA PRO A 29 -17.17 20.29 -23.31
C PRO A 29 -17.44 19.33 -22.13
N GLU A 30 -17.06 19.76 -20.93
CA GLU A 30 -17.32 19.03 -19.67
C GLU A 30 -18.84 18.81 -19.47
N PRO A 31 -19.28 17.61 -19.07
CA PRO A 31 -20.63 17.41 -18.58
C PRO A 31 -20.79 18.02 -17.17
N GLU A 32 -21.94 18.64 -16.92
CA GLU A 32 -22.34 19.17 -15.61
C GLU A 32 -22.35 18.09 -14.53
N SER A 33 -22.04 18.49 -13.28
CA SER A 33 -22.06 17.63 -12.09
C SER A 33 -23.45 17.02 -11.86
N GLY A 34 -23.56 15.69 -11.97
CA GLY A 34 -24.77 14.95 -11.57
C GLY A 34 -25.22 13.78 -12.46
N GLN A 35 -24.44 13.34 -13.46
CA GLN A 35 -24.80 12.13 -14.23
C GLN A 35 -24.52 10.81 -13.47
N PRO A 36 -25.38 9.79 -13.64
CA PRO A 36 -25.24 8.47 -13.00
C PRO A 36 -24.00 7.71 -13.47
N SER A 37 -23.54 6.79 -12.62
CA SER A 37 -22.51 5.77 -12.86
C SER A 37 -22.69 5.11 -14.23
N ALA A 38 -21.59 4.73 -14.91
CA ALA A 38 -21.69 3.91 -16.12
C ALA A 38 -22.45 2.60 -15.84
N PRO A 39 -23.28 2.09 -16.78
CA PRO A 39 -24.02 0.85 -16.57
C PRO A 39 -23.04 -0.32 -16.37
N ALA A 40 -23.36 -1.19 -15.41
CA ALA A 40 -22.57 -2.39 -15.12
C ALA A 40 -22.71 -3.42 -16.24
N SER A 41 -21.66 -4.21 -16.46
CA SER A 41 -21.79 -5.44 -17.26
C SER A 41 -22.81 -6.39 -16.60
N PRO A 42 -23.66 -7.11 -17.36
CA PRO A 42 -24.56 -8.13 -16.82
C PRO A 42 -23.81 -9.10 -15.90
N GLY A 43 -24.26 -9.21 -14.63
CA GLY A 43 -23.65 -10.08 -13.63
C GLY A 43 -22.54 -9.47 -12.76
N LEU A 44 -22.13 -8.21 -12.99
CA LEU A 44 -21.17 -7.47 -12.16
C LEU A 44 -21.85 -6.37 -11.30
N PRO A 45 -21.26 -5.96 -10.16
CA PRO A 45 -21.77 -4.85 -9.35
C PRO A 45 -21.69 -3.49 -10.08
N GLU A 46 -22.46 -2.50 -9.62
CA GLU A 46 -22.46 -1.14 -10.18
C GLU A 46 -21.05 -0.53 -10.27
N GLY A 47 -20.73 0.10 -11.40
CA GLY A 47 -19.42 0.72 -11.66
C GLY A 47 -18.30 -0.25 -12.06
N TRP A 48 -18.56 -1.56 -12.05
CA TRP A 48 -17.69 -2.57 -12.63
C TRP A 48 -18.12 -2.91 -14.05
N LEU A 49 -17.12 -3.11 -14.90
CA LEU A 49 -17.29 -3.60 -16.26
C LEU A 49 -16.10 -4.46 -16.64
N THR A 50 -16.31 -5.41 -17.53
CA THR A 50 -15.22 -6.13 -18.20
C THR A 50 -15.06 -5.55 -19.61
N THR A 51 -13.81 -5.36 -20.05
CA THR A 51 -13.49 -4.93 -21.43
C THR A 51 -12.51 -5.91 -22.04
N GLY A 52 -12.58 -6.18 -23.34
CA GLY A 52 -11.71 -7.18 -23.98
C GLY A 52 -12.17 -8.62 -23.75
N SER A 53 -11.46 -9.60 -24.32
CA SER A 53 -11.64 -11.03 -24.02
C SER A 53 -10.33 -11.77 -24.16
N GLY A 54 -10.11 -12.85 -23.41
CA GLY A 54 -8.87 -13.61 -23.47
C GLY A 54 -7.76 -13.03 -22.59
N GLU A 55 -6.51 -12.92 -23.07
CA GLU A 55 -5.30 -12.49 -22.31
C GLU A 55 -5.27 -10.97 -21.99
N SER A 56 -6.37 -10.31 -22.30
CA SER A 56 -6.51 -8.89 -22.55
C SER A 56 -7.89 -8.39 -22.16
N ALA A 57 -8.75 -9.34 -21.76
CA ALA A 57 -9.84 -9.07 -20.87
C ALA A 57 -9.27 -8.26 -19.70
N GLU A 58 -9.82 -7.09 -19.43
CA GLU A 58 -9.52 -6.30 -18.27
C GLU A 58 -10.80 -6.25 -17.42
N LEU A 59 -10.66 -6.49 -16.13
CA LEU A 59 -11.63 -6.07 -15.16
C LEU A 59 -11.44 -4.57 -14.96
N VAL A 60 -12.49 -3.81 -15.13
CA VAL A 60 -12.45 -2.35 -15.04
C VAL A 60 -13.43 -1.90 -13.99
N TRP A 61 -12.97 -1.00 -13.14
CA TRP A 61 -13.85 -0.26 -12.24
C TRP A 61 -13.72 1.22 -12.51
N ARG A 62 -14.86 1.90 -12.63
CA ARG A 62 -14.93 3.36 -12.80
C ARG A 62 -15.61 3.97 -11.59
N SER A 63 -14.83 4.70 -10.80
CA SER A 63 -15.35 5.46 -9.67
C SER A 63 -16.21 6.64 -10.15
N PRO A 64 -17.33 6.97 -9.46
CA PRO A 64 -18.13 8.16 -9.78
C PRO A 64 -17.35 9.47 -9.56
N GLU A 65 -16.40 9.46 -8.63
CA GLU A 65 -15.53 10.60 -8.29
C GLU A 65 -14.06 10.28 -8.58
N LYS A 66 -13.21 11.32 -8.70
CA LYS A 66 -11.76 11.08 -8.82
C LYS A 66 -11.26 10.41 -7.53
N VAL A 67 -10.57 9.29 -7.66
CA VAL A 67 -9.85 8.64 -6.56
C VAL A 67 -8.53 9.40 -6.38
N PRO A 68 -8.32 10.11 -5.25
CA PRO A 68 -7.08 10.80 -4.97
C PRO A 68 -5.89 9.85 -5.04
N VAL A 69 -4.81 10.33 -5.64
CA VAL A 69 -3.53 9.63 -5.62
C VAL A 69 -2.96 9.70 -4.22
N GLY A 70 -3.07 8.59 -3.51
CA GLY A 70 -2.41 8.37 -2.23
C GLY A 70 -1.37 7.26 -2.30
N ASP A 71 -0.79 6.99 -1.15
CA ASP A 71 -0.02 5.80 -0.85
C ASP A 71 -0.82 4.51 -0.99
N ALA A 72 -2.07 4.52 -0.48
CA ALA A 72 -2.96 3.37 -0.53
C ALA A 72 -3.16 2.93 -1.97
N GLN A 73 -2.57 1.78 -2.32
CA GLN A 73 -2.75 1.21 -3.65
C GLN A 73 -4.19 0.73 -3.78
N VAL A 74 -4.80 1.00 -4.93
CA VAL A 74 -6.08 0.41 -5.29
C VAL A 74 -5.84 -1.07 -5.57
N GLU A 75 -6.66 -1.92 -4.95
CA GLU A 75 -6.64 -3.38 -5.06
C GLU A 75 -8.00 -3.84 -5.55
N PHE A 76 -8.03 -4.79 -6.48
CA PHE A 76 -9.26 -5.53 -6.82
C PHE A 76 -9.28 -6.85 -6.08
N ARG A 77 -10.42 -7.17 -5.47
CA ARG A 77 -10.60 -8.34 -4.60
C ARG A 77 -11.88 -9.08 -4.93
N SER A 78 -11.89 -10.39 -4.64
CA SER A 78 -13.09 -11.23 -4.57
C SER A 78 -13.14 -11.84 -3.17
N GLY A 79 -14.04 -11.33 -2.34
CA GLY A 79 -14.02 -11.58 -0.89
C GLY A 79 -12.68 -11.13 -0.29
N GLU A 80 -12.00 -12.03 0.43
CA GLU A 80 -10.68 -11.76 1.02
C GLU A 80 -9.52 -11.98 0.04
N ARG A 81 -9.76 -12.56 -1.15
CA ARG A 81 -8.68 -12.87 -2.10
C ARG A 81 -8.33 -11.65 -2.95
N LEU A 82 -7.05 -11.30 -2.98
CA LEU A 82 -6.52 -10.29 -3.92
C LEU A 82 -6.55 -10.87 -5.34
N LEU A 83 -7.29 -10.20 -6.22
CA LEU A 83 -7.31 -10.48 -7.66
C LEU A 83 -6.10 -9.85 -8.34
N GLY A 84 -5.77 -8.60 -7.99
CA GLY A 84 -4.59 -7.92 -8.50
C GLY A 84 -4.60 -6.43 -8.25
N ILE A 85 -3.58 -5.76 -8.79
CA ILE A 85 -3.41 -4.31 -8.71
C ILE A 85 -3.79 -3.69 -10.06
N PRO A 86 -4.92 -2.98 -10.17
CA PRO A 86 -5.28 -2.32 -11.41
C PRO A 86 -4.34 -1.15 -11.76
N ARG A 87 -4.09 -1.00 -13.05
CA ARG A 87 -3.49 0.19 -13.65
C ARG A 87 -4.50 1.35 -13.59
N PRO A 88 -4.13 2.51 -12.99
CA PRO A 88 -4.97 3.70 -13.03
C PRO A 88 -4.93 4.37 -14.42
N ALA A 89 -6.06 4.87 -14.87
CA ALA A 89 -6.15 5.72 -16.06
C ALA A 89 -5.83 7.18 -15.75
N ALA A 90 -5.53 7.96 -16.78
CA ALA A 90 -5.24 9.39 -16.66
C ALA A 90 -6.41 10.23 -16.09
N ASP A 91 -7.65 9.75 -16.22
CA ASP A 91 -8.84 10.43 -15.69
C ASP A 91 -8.95 10.40 -14.16
N GLY A 92 -8.13 9.58 -13.48
CA GLY A 92 -8.16 9.40 -12.03
C GLY A 92 -9.44 8.73 -11.51
N ARG A 93 -10.26 8.15 -12.38
CA ARG A 93 -11.53 7.49 -12.06
C ARG A 93 -11.56 6.03 -12.49
N THR A 94 -10.89 5.71 -13.59
CA THR A 94 -10.92 4.40 -14.20
C THR A 94 -9.70 3.58 -13.81
N PHE A 95 -9.92 2.34 -13.37
CA PHE A 95 -8.91 1.39 -12.90
C PHE A 95 -9.07 0.09 -13.68
N ARG A 96 -7.98 -0.41 -14.29
CA ARG A 96 -8.00 -1.57 -15.20
C ARG A 96 -7.05 -2.64 -14.71
N LEU A 97 -7.55 -3.82 -14.40
CA LEU A 97 -6.78 -5.00 -14.06
C LEU A 97 -6.87 -5.99 -15.22
N PRO A 98 -5.77 -6.31 -15.90
CA PRO A 98 -5.74 -7.45 -16.82
C PRO A 98 -6.22 -8.72 -16.11
N LEU A 99 -7.16 -9.42 -16.72
CA LEU A 99 -7.74 -10.68 -16.25
C LEU A 99 -6.92 -11.89 -16.64
N ASP A 100 -5.80 -11.69 -17.33
CA ASP A 100 -4.83 -12.74 -17.56
C ASP A 100 -4.39 -13.38 -16.22
N GLY A 101 -4.69 -14.66 -16.10
CA GLY A 101 -4.56 -15.47 -14.90
C GLY A 101 -5.46 -15.16 -13.70
N VAL A 102 -6.40 -14.23 -13.80
CA VAL A 102 -7.24 -13.79 -12.69
C VAL A 102 -8.57 -14.54 -12.66
N ARG A 103 -8.67 -15.55 -11.79
CA ARG A 103 -9.97 -16.17 -11.47
C ARG A 103 -10.82 -15.19 -10.68
N LEU A 104 -11.91 -14.67 -11.25
CA LEU A 104 -12.79 -13.67 -10.61
C LEU A 104 -13.55 -14.18 -9.37
N GLY A 105 -13.67 -15.50 -9.19
CA GLY A 105 -14.46 -16.07 -8.08
C GLY A 105 -15.93 -15.72 -8.24
N ARG A 106 -16.61 -15.37 -7.14
CA ARG A 106 -17.99 -14.90 -7.15
C ARG A 106 -18.05 -13.42 -7.50
N THR A 107 -18.86 -13.04 -8.49
CA THR A 107 -18.96 -11.65 -8.98
C THR A 107 -19.67 -10.73 -7.98
N ASP A 108 -20.58 -11.26 -7.15
CA ASP A 108 -21.22 -10.52 -6.05
C ASP A 108 -20.27 -10.19 -4.89
N ASP A 109 -19.09 -10.83 -4.86
CA ASP A 109 -18.04 -10.60 -3.86
C ASP A 109 -16.94 -9.65 -4.34
N LEU A 110 -17.08 -9.03 -5.52
CA LEU A 110 -16.10 -8.07 -6.03
C LEU A 110 -16.05 -6.80 -5.17
N ARG A 111 -14.82 -6.36 -4.90
CA ARG A 111 -14.52 -5.19 -4.07
C ARG A 111 -13.33 -4.43 -4.63
N VAL A 112 -13.44 -3.12 -4.66
CA VAL A 112 -12.28 -2.24 -4.83
C VAL A 112 -11.88 -1.75 -3.46
N GLU A 113 -10.65 -2.01 -3.05
CA GLU A 113 -10.15 -1.56 -1.76
C GLU A 113 -8.91 -0.69 -1.91
N ALA A 114 -8.73 0.26 -1.00
CA ALA A 114 -7.48 0.98 -0.80
C ALA A 114 -7.21 1.07 0.71
N ALA A 115 -6.08 0.50 1.16
CA ALA A 115 -5.74 0.35 2.58
C ALA A 115 -6.87 -0.23 3.44
N GLY A 116 -7.64 -1.17 2.88
CA GLY A 116 -8.76 -1.84 3.55
C GLY A 116 -10.05 -1.05 3.66
N ARG A 117 -10.15 0.07 2.96
CA ARG A 117 -11.42 0.75 2.75
C ARG A 117 -11.96 0.36 1.39
N ARG A 118 -13.20 -0.11 1.38
CA ARG A 118 -13.97 -0.36 0.15
C ARG A 118 -14.35 0.96 -0.54
N LEU A 119 -14.08 1.06 -1.84
CA LEU A 119 -14.29 2.25 -2.66
C LEU A 119 -15.50 2.13 -3.61
N ASP A 120 -15.94 0.92 -3.93
CA ASP A 120 -16.93 0.61 -4.97
C ASP A 120 -18.37 0.38 -4.47
N ALA A 121 -18.66 0.65 -3.20
CA ALA A 121 -20.02 0.56 -2.67
C ALA A 121 -20.79 1.88 -2.89
N ALA A 122 -21.97 1.80 -3.54
CA ALA A 122 -22.88 2.94 -3.70
C ALA A 122 -23.21 3.56 -2.33
N GLY A 123 -22.86 4.83 -2.16
CA GLY A 123 -22.84 5.47 -0.85
C GLY A 123 -21.63 5.06 -0.02
N ALA A 124 -20.42 5.49 -0.40
CA ALA A 124 -19.17 5.31 0.36
C ALA A 124 -19.25 5.71 1.86
N ASN A 125 -20.30 6.44 2.25
CA ASN A 125 -20.69 6.67 3.64
C ASN A 125 -21.11 5.39 4.39
N ASP A 126 -21.65 4.36 3.72
CA ASP A 126 -22.13 3.11 4.32
C ASP A 126 -21.02 2.09 4.55
N ALA A 127 -19.96 2.06 3.74
CA ALA A 127 -18.76 1.29 4.05
C ALA A 127 -17.96 1.88 5.23
N ALA A 128 -18.02 3.21 5.43
CA ALA A 128 -17.60 3.82 6.69
C ALA A 128 -18.51 3.42 7.87
N ARG A 129 -19.79 3.09 7.62
CA ARG A 129 -20.74 2.53 8.61
C ARG A 129 -20.52 1.04 8.90
N GLU A 130 -19.91 0.26 7.99
CA GLU A 130 -19.60 -1.17 8.21
C GLU A 130 -18.51 -1.39 9.26
N ARG A 131 -17.71 -0.37 9.58
CA ARG A 131 -16.95 -0.36 10.84
C ARG A 131 -17.94 -0.24 11.98
N ARG A 132 -18.42 -1.38 12.49
CA ARG A 132 -19.31 -1.43 13.66
C ARG A 132 -18.79 -0.47 14.72
N ARG A 133 -19.67 0.44 15.12
CA ARG A 133 -19.45 1.46 16.14
C ARG A 133 -18.65 0.84 17.29
N PRO A 134 -17.44 1.32 17.62
CA PRO A 134 -16.93 1.12 18.97
C PRO A 134 -18.05 1.58 19.90
N ASP A 135 -18.30 0.79 20.94
CA ASP A 135 -19.48 0.87 21.79
C ASP A 135 -19.88 2.33 22.10
N ARG A 136 -21.20 2.58 22.02
CA ARG A 136 -21.91 3.86 22.09
C ARG A 136 -21.16 5.02 22.79
N SER A 137 -21.08 6.16 22.09
CA SER A 137 -21.07 7.52 22.66
C SER A 137 -19.97 7.90 23.68
N SER A 138 -18.71 7.49 23.47
CA SER A 138 -17.61 8.18 24.16
C SER A 138 -17.08 9.32 23.29
N SER A 139 -17.14 10.55 23.80
CA SER A 139 -16.38 11.65 23.18
C SER A 139 -14.89 11.28 23.17
N PRO A 140 -14.14 11.58 22.10
CA PRO A 140 -12.71 11.31 22.06
C PRO A 140 -12.02 11.73 23.35
N SER A 141 -11.26 10.83 23.97
CA SER A 141 -10.57 11.17 25.21
C SER A 141 -9.57 12.29 24.94
N ARG A 142 -9.36 13.16 25.93
CA ARG A 142 -8.33 14.19 25.85
C ARG A 142 -7.15 13.77 26.68
N LEU A 143 -6.27 12.96 26.10
CA LEU A 143 -5.01 12.61 26.77
C LEU A 143 -4.22 13.90 27.07
N PRO A 144 -3.73 14.07 28.31
CA PRO A 144 -2.87 15.19 28.64
C PRO A 144 -1.54 15.06 27.90
N GLN A 145 -0.94 16.20 27.57
CA GLN A 145 0.47 16.21 27.15
C GLN A 145 1.36 15.66 28.26
N ALA A 146 2.48 15.06 27.88
CA ALA A 146 3.51 14.68 28.84
C ALA A 146 3.92 15.91 29.69
N GLY A 147 3.84 15.76 31.01
CA GLY A 147 4.16 16.84 31.95
C GLY A 147 5.65 17.20 31.94
N THR A 148 6.51 16.24 31.64
CA THR A 148 7.96 16.45 31.57
C THR A 148 8.35 17.05 30.23
N VAL A 149 8.93 18.25 30.24
CA VAL A 149 9.57 18.84 29.07
C VAL A 149 11.03 18.36 29.03
N ASN A 150 11.45 17.76 27.92
CA ASN A 150 12.83 17.32 27.78
C ASN A 150 13.78 18.53 27.76
N LYS A 151 14.94 18.38 28.41
CA LYS A 151 15.91 19.49 28.53
C LYS A 151 16.54 19.89 27.19
N VAL A 152 16.77 18.90 26.32
CA VAL A 152 17.22 19.14 24.95
C VAL A 152 15.98 19.21 24.08
N ASP A 153 15.82 20.32 23.37
CA ASP A 153 14.75 20.52 22.41
C ASP A 153 15.33 20.59 20.98
N PRO A 154 15.26 19.49 20.22
CA PRO A 154 15.77 19.44 18.86
C PRO A 154 14.98 20.28 17.84
N GLY A 155 13.78 20.77 18.18
CA GLY A 155 12.97 21.61 17.28
C GLY A 155 13.39 23.09 17.27
N VAL A 156 14.39 23.46 18.07
CA VAL A 156 14.95 24.82 18.12
C VAL A 156 15.98 24.98 16.98
N PRO A 157 15.87 26.03 16.15
CA PRO A 157 16.88 26.35 15.14
C PRO A 157 18.28 26.48 15.72
N GLY A 158 19.28 26.02 14.98
CA GLY A 158 20.68 26.20 15.36
C GLY A 158 21.21 27.59 15.01
N SER A 159 22.53 27.77 15.16
CA SER A 159 23.17 29.09 14.99
C SER A 159 23.55 29.43 13.54
N PHE A 160 23.48 28.47 12.62
CA PHE A 160 23.88 28.72 11.23
C PHE A 160 22.75 29.39 10.45
N ARG A 161 23.10 30.38 9.63
CA ARG A 161 22.25 30.76 8.50
C ARG A 161 22.25 29.63 7.48
N THR A 162 21.25 29.62 6.60
CA THR A 162 21.08 28.56 5.61
C THR A 162 21.10 29.11 4.20
N THR A 163 21.76 28.41 3.29
CA THR A 163 21.71 28.65 1.84
C THR A 163 21.01 27.48 1.16
N SER A 164 20.44 27.72 -0.02
CA SER A 164 19.72 26.70 -0.79
C SER A 164 19.94 26.81 -2.29
N GLY A 165 19.76 25.70 -3.00
CA GLY A 165 19.71 25.66 -4.45
C GLY A 165 19.37 24.27 -4.95
N GLU A 166 19.24 24.10 -6.25
CA GLU A 166 18.83 22.84 -6.86
C GLU A 166 19.90 22.31 -7.81
N TYR A 167 19.85 20.99 -8.04
CA TYR A 167 20.57 20.36 -9.14
C TYR A 167 19.67 19.38 -9.88
N SER A 168 19.99 19.20 -11.16
CA SER A 168 19.49 18.12 -11.99
C SER A 168 20.68 17.42 -12.63
N LEU A 169 20.66 16.10 -12.64
CA LEU A 169 21.63 15.24 -13.34
C LEU A 169 20.91 14.54 -14.49
N PRO A 170 21.63 13.87 -15.41
CA PRO A 170 21.00 12.98 -16.39
C PRO A 170 20.09 11.96 -15.68
N SER A 171 18.93 11.70 -16.26
CA SER A 171 18.03 10.65 -15.79
C SER A 171 18.70 9.26 -15.91
N VAL A 172 18.16 8.30 -15.17
CA VAL A 172 18.72 6.95 -15.06
C VAL A 172 17.66 5.89 -15.33
N HIS A 173 18.05 4.85 -16.07
CA HIS A 173 17.26 3.65 -16.21
C HIS A 173 17.37 2.79 -14.95
N LEU A 174 16.24 2.35 -14.42
CA LEU A 174 16.19 1.41 -13.28
C LEU A 174 15.57 0.08 -13.75
N PRO A 175 16.01 -1.07 -13.20
CA PRO A 175 15.43 -2.36 -13.54
C PRO A 175 13.91 -2.39 -13.30
N GLY A 176 13.14 -2.85 -14.29
CA GLY A 176 11.68 -2.96 -14.21
C GLY A 176 10.91 -1.66 -14.45
N TYR A 177 11.54 -0.62 -15.00
CA TYR A 177 10.91 0.67 -15.31
C TYR A 177 11.15 1.04 -16.77
N ASP A 178 10.07 1.24 -17.54
CA ASP A 178 10.15 1.56 -18.97
C ASP A 178 10.65 2.99 -19.23
N THR A 179 10.28 3.92 -18.35
CA THR A 179 10.63 5.33 -18.44
C THR A 179 11.74 5.68 -17.48
N GLU A 180 12.73 6.42 -17.98
CA GLU A 180 13.86 6.94 -17.22
C GLU A 180 13.43 7.69 -15.94
N VAL A 181 14.14 7.44 -14.85
CA VAL A 181 13.90 8.05 -13.54
C VAL A 181 14.70 9.33 -13.39
N GLU A 182 14.05 10.40 -12.95
CA GLU A 182 14.70 11.70 -12.84
C GLU A 182 15.68 11.77 -11.67
N MET A 183 16.81 12.45 -11.90
CA MET A 183 17.83 12.71 -10.88
C MET A 183 17.83 14.19 -10.47
N LYS A 184 16.79 14.60 -9.73
CA LYS A 184 16.55 16.00 -9.34
C LYS A 184 16.48 16.17 -7.83
N ALA A 185 17.06 17.26 -7.31
CA ALA A 185 17.00 17.54 -5.88
C ALA A 185 17.10 19.02 -5.52
N VAL A 186 16.61 19.35 -4.32
CA VAL A 186 16.87 20.61 -3.62
C VAL A 186 17.81 20.40 -2.44
N VAL A 187 18.82 21.26 -2.34
CA VAL A 187 19.84 21.26 -1.29
C VAL A 187 19.60 22.45 -0.38
N VAL A 188 19.67 22.22 0.93
CA VAL A 188 19.76 23.29 1.95
C VAL A 188 20.90 22.96 2.90
N ALA A 189 21.78 23.92 3.16
CA ALA A 189 22.98 23.68 3.97
C ALA A 189 23.35 24.91 4.82
N PRO A 190 24.12 24.73 5.91
CA PRO A 190 24.65 25.83 6.70
C PRO A 190 25.62 26.68 5.89
N GLU A 191 25.47 28.00 5.99
CA GLU A 191 26.46 28.97 5.52
C GLU A 191 27.66 29.01 6.46
N ASP A 192 28.85 29.26 5.90
CA ASP A 192 30.10 29.51 6.63
C ASP A 192 30.51 28.40 7.64
N ALA A 193 29.92 27.22 7.51
CA ALA A 193 30.21 26.08 8.37
C ALA A 193 31.56 25.45 7.98
N THR A 194 32.53 25.48 8.89
CA THR A 194 33.84 24.85 8.68
C THR A 194 33.77 23.32 8.81
N GLY A 195 34.59 22.60 8.03
CA GLY A 195 34.74 21.14 8.12
C GLY A 195 33.58 20.34 7.52
N SER A 196 33.74 19.01 7.44
CA SER A 196 32.72 18.12 6.89
C SER A 196 31.48 18.04 7.79
N ARG A 197 30.29 18.00 7.18
CA ARG A 197 28.99 18.04 7.86
C ARG A 197 28.16 16.79 7.57
N PRO A 198 27.43 16.26 8.57
CA PRO A 198 26.52 15.14 8.34
C PRO A 198 25.52 15.45 7.24
N LEU A 199 25.14 14.42 6.47
CA LEU A 199 24.18 14.54 5.38
C LEU A 199 22.81 14.01 5.83
N ALA A 200 21.74 14.76 5.57
CA ALA A 200 20.36 14.27 5.67
C ALA A 200 19.73 14.24 4.28
N LEU A 201 19.33 13.06 3.81
CA LEU A 201 18.66 12.89 2.53
C LEU A 201 17.18 12.63 2.76
N PHE A 202 16.32 13.38 2.07
CA PHE A 202 14.88 13.28 2.10
C PHE A 202 14.36 12.68 0.79
N LEU A 203 13.37 11.79 0.88
CA LEU A 203 12.65 11.23 -0.25
C LEU A 203 11.14 11.37 -0.02
N HIS A 204 10.44 12.04 -0.93
CA HIS A 204 8.98 12.13 -0.86
C HIS A 204 8.32 10.80 -1.25
N GLY A 205 7.06 10.64 -0.84
CA GLY A 205 6.26 9.45 -1.14
C GLY A 205 5.47 9.55 -2.44
N ARG A 206 4.46 8.68 -2.55
CA ARG A 206 3.57 8.65 -3.70
C ARG A 206 2.58 9.80 -3.66
N HIS A 207 2.52 10.54 -4.75
CA HIS A 207 1.58 11.62 -4.98
C HIS A 207 1.45 11.86 -6.50
N VAL A 208 0.51 12.70 -6.92
CA VAL A 208 0.42 13.14 -8.32
C VAL A 208 1.76 13.68 -8.81
N THR A 209 2.01 13.48 -10.11
CA THR A 209 3.34 13.71 -10.72
C THR A 209 3.39 14.97 -11.56
N CYS A 210 2.27 15.28 -12.22
CA CYS A 210 2.13 16.38 -13.16
C CYS A 210 0.81 17.10 -12.92
N PHE A 211 0.76 18.41 -13.14
CA PHE A 211 -0.45 19.22 -12.95
C PHE A 211 -0.57 20.39 -13.94
N LYS A 212 -1.80 20.84 -14.17
CA LYS A 212 -2.18 22.03 -14.95
C LYS A 212 -3.44 22.66 -14.33
N GLY A 213 -3.27 23.77 -13.61
CA GLY A 213 -4.36 24.33 -12.82
C GLY A 213 -4.83 23.34 -11.75
N ASP A 214 -6.13 23.04 -11.72
CA ASP A 214 -6.72 22.07 -10.80
C ASP A 214 -6.65 20.61 -11.31
N ASP A 215 -6.20 20.40 -12.55
CA ASP A 215 -6.04 19.06 -13.11
C ASP A 215 -4.66 18.48 -12.77
N ALA A 216 -4.62 17.20 -12.40
CA ALA A 216 -3.41 16.51 -11.98
C ALA A 216 -3.43 15.04 -12.44
N THR A 217 -2.27 14.53 -12.84
CA THR A 217 -2.10 13.19 -13.41
C THR A 217 -0.94 12.42 -12.76
N LEU A 218 -0.93 11.11 -13.01
CA LEU A 218 0.14 10.20 -12.63
C LEU A 218 1.05 9.82 -13.82
N GLU A 219 1.08 10.66 -14.86
CA GLU A 219 1.87 10.39 -16.07
C GLU A 219 3.30 10.88 -15.96
N TRP A 220 4.24 10.19 -16.62
CA TRP A 220 5.62 10.63 -16.71
C TRP A 220 6.27 10.23 -18.05
N PRO A 221 7.08 11.10 -18.69
CA PRO A 221 7.32 12.51 -18.37
C PRO A 221 6.03 13.35 -18.46
N CYS A 222 6.02 14.53 -17.83
CA CYS A 222 4.83 15.37 -17.89
C CYS A 222 4.45 15.74 -19.34
N PRO A 223 3.15 15.70 -19.69
CA PRO A 223 2.67 16.22 -20.97
C PRO A 223 3.11 17.67 -21.21
N ALA A 224 3.15 18.09 -22.48
CA ALA A 224 3.77 19.36 -22.89
C ALA A 224 3.23 20.64 -22.19
N ASP A 225 1.99 20.60 -21.70
CA ASP A 225 1.31 21.69 -21.01
C ASP A 225 1.22 21.51 -19.47
N TYR A 226 1.79 20.44 -18.95
CA TYR A 226 1.74 20.11 -17.52
C TYR A 226 3.10 20.41 -16.87
N GLU A 227 3.04 20.90 -15.65
CA GLU A 227 4.21 21.11 -14.82
C GLU A 227 4.42 19.91 -13.90
N SER A 228 5.67 19.61 -13.55
CA SER A 228 5.95 18.57 -12.56
C SER A 228 5.65 19.06 -11.15
N VAL A 229 4.90 18.25 -10.39
CA VAL A 229 4.58 18.52 -8.99
C VAL A 229 5.88 18.52 -8.17
N PRO A 230 6.23 19.62 -7.50
CA PRO A 230 7.54 19.75 -6.86
C PRO A 230 7.59 19.10 -5.46
N SER A 231 7.06 17.90 -5.28
CA SER A 231 6.93 17.18 -3.99
C SER A 231 8.21 17.17 -3.15
N TYR A 232 9.39 17.10 -3.78
CA TYR A 232 10.70 17.16 -3.12
C TYR A 232 10.98 18.50 -2.39
N ARG A 233 10.31 19.60 -2.74
CA ARG A 233 10.42 20.90 -2.05
C ARG A 233 9.60 20.96 -0.76
N GLY A 234 8.69 20.02 -0.53
CA GLY A 234 7.80 19.97 0.62
C GLY A 234 8.48 19.98 2.00
N TYR A 235 9.74 19.54 2.04
CA TYR A 235 10.54 19.42 3.27
C TYR A 235 11.48 20.59 3.50
N LEU A 236 11.36 21.70 2.76
CA LEU A 236 12.23 22.87 2.92
C LEU A 236 12.25 23.40 4.36
N HIS A 237 11.14 23.26 5.10
CA HIS A 237 11.06 23.66 6.50
C HIS A 237 11.91 22.75 7.42
N ASP A 238 11.88 21.43 7.22
CA ASP A 238 12.75 20.46 7.90
C ASP A 238 14.22 20.65 7.54
N GLN A 239 14.48 20.80 6.24
CA GLN A 239 15.81 21.01 5.69
C GLN A 239 16.46 22.28 6.27
N ARG A 240 15.71 23.39 6.36
CA ARG A 240 16.19 24.63 7.00
C ARG A 240 16.46 24.44 8.49
N LEU A 241 15.61 23.71 9.22
CA LEU A 241 15.86 23.41 10.63
C LEU A 241 17.16 22.64 10.80
N LEU A 242 17.34 21.51 10.10
CA LEU A 242 18.56 20.71 10.17
C LEU A 242 19.79 21.49 9.67
N ALA A 243 19.67 22.23 8.58
CA ALA A 243 20.76 23.05 8.05
C ALA A 243 21.21 24.12 9.06
N SER A 244 20.28 24.79 9.73
CA SER A 244 20.60 25.75 10.81
C SER A 244 21.35 25.09 11.97
N GLN A 245 21.16 23.78 12.18
CA GLN A 245 21.84 22.96 13.18
C GLN A 245 23.16 22.34 12.67
N GLY A 246 23.54 22.61 11.42
CA GLY A 246 24.83 22.23 10.86
C GLY A 246 24.83 20.99 9.97
N TYR A 247 23.68 20.53 9.48
CA TYR A 247 23.57 19.42 8.53
C TYR A 247 23.56 19.91 7.08
N VAL A 248 24.22 19.20 6.17
CA VAL A 248 23.93 19.35 4.74
C VAL A 248 22.68 18.53 4.47
N THR A 249 21.68 19.12 3.82
CA THR A 249 20.43 18.41 3.52
C THR A 249 20.17 18.39 2.03
N VAL A 250 19.59 17.30 1.54
CA VAL A 250 19.20 17.13 0.14
C VAL A 250 17.85 16.43 0.10
N SER A 251 16.91 16.93 -0.68
CA SER A 251 15.59 16.32 -0.87
C SER A 251 15.39 16.02 -2.34
N ILE A 252 15.14 14.75 -2.66
CA ILE A 252 15.17 14.22 -4.03
C ILE A 252 13.76 13.95 -4.57
N SER A 253 13.58 14.10 -5.89
CA SER A 253 12.33 13.84 -6.62
C SER A 253 12.23 12.36 -7.00
N ALA A 254 11.02 11.81 -6.99
CA ALA A 254 10.69 10.43 -7.37
C ALA A 254 9.33 10.33 -8.09
N ASN A 255 8.98 11.35 -8.87
CA ASN A 255 7.75 11.41 -9.66
C ASN A 255 7.73 10.34 -10.76
N SER A 256 8.86 10.07 -11.45
CA SER A 256 8.93 8.97 -12.43
C SER A 256 8.62 7.61 -11.81
N VAL A 257 9.09 7.40 -10.56
CA VAL A 257 8.78 6.17 -9.83
C VAL A 257 7.28 6.13 -9.50
N ASN A 258 6.69 7.23 -9.01
CA ASN A 258 5.24 7.30 -8.74
C ASN A 258 4.38 6.93 -9.95
N ALA A 259 4.78 7.32 -11.16
CA ALA A 259 4.04 7.05 -12.40
C ALA A 259 4.03 5.57 -12.83
N GLN A 260 4.98 4.80 -12.35
CA GLN A 260 5.25 3.44 -12.81
C GLN A 260 5.20 2.40 -11.68
N ASP A 261 5.06 2.83 -10.43
CA ASP A 261 5.14 1.94 -9.25
C ASP A 261 4.03 0.90 -9.15
N TRP A 262 2.98 0.99 -9.97
CA TRP A 262 1.97 -0.04 -10.12
C TRP A 262 2.49 -1.29 -10.84
N GLN A 263 3.57 -1.18 -11.62
CA GLN A 263 4.19 -2.29 -12.37
C GLN A 263 5.03 -3.21 -11.47
N ALA A 264 5.46 -2.73 -10.30
CA ALA A 264 6.37 -3.45 -9.42
C ALA A 264 5.64 -4.08 -8.22
N ASP A 265 5.91 -5.36 -7.95
CA ASP A 265 5.35 -6.11 -6.82
C ASP A 265 5.55 -5.41 -5.46
N ASP A 266 6.68 -4.72 -5.31
CA ASP A 266 7.08 -3.99 -4.11
C ASP A 266 6.62 -2.52 -4.10
N ALA A 267 5.79 -2.12 -5.07
CA ALA A 267 5.32 -0.75 -5.27
C ALA A 267 6.45 0.31 -5.30
N GLY A 268 7.59 -0.06 -5.87
CA GLY A 268 8.72 0.83 -6.14
C GLY A 268 9.70 1.03 -4.99
N ALA A 269 9.63 0.21 -3.95
CA ALA A 269 10.58 0.27 -2.84
C ALA A 269 12.04 0.07 -3.31
N GLN A 270 12.31 -0.90 -4.18
CA GLN A 270 13.64 -1.16 -4.75
C GLN A 270 14.11 -0.04 -5.68
N ALA A 271 13.22 0.53 -6.48
CA ALA A 271 13.53 1.67 -7.35
C ALA A 271 13.91 2.92 -6.52
N ARG A 272 13.14 3.21 -5.46
CA ARG A 272 13.43 4.29 -4.51
C ARG A 272 14.76 4.06 -3.77
N SER A 273 15.04 2.83 -3.37
CA SER A 273 16.33 2.46 -2.77
C SER A 273 17.50 2.75 -3.71
N SER A 274 17.38 2.30 -4.97
CA SER A 274 18.38 2.53 -6.02
C SER A 274 18.60 4.02 -6.25
N LEU A 275 17.51 4.80 -6.35
CA LEU A 275 17.55 6.25 -6.52
C LEU A 275 18.28 6.96 -5.37
N ILE A 276 17.95 6.62 -4.11
CA ILE A 276 18.67 7.15 -2.93
C ILE A 276 20.16 6.82 -3.02
N ARG A 277 20.52 5.57 -3.30
CA ARG A 277 21.90 5.08 -3.34
C ARG A 277 22.70 5.71 -4.49
N LEU A 278 22.08 5.97 -5.64
CA LEU A 278 22.66 6.72 -6.75
C LEU A 278 22.97 8.17 -6.37
N HIS A 279 22.04 8.86 -5.69
CA HIS A 279 22.31 10.20 -5.16
C HIS A 279 23.44 10.18 -4.12
N LEU A 280 23.45 9.23 -3.18
CA LEU A 280 24.54 9.09 -2.20
C LEU A 280 25.89 8.80 -2.87
N ALA A 281 25.91 8.05 -3.97
CA ALA A 281 27.11 7.81 -4.76
C ALA A 281 27.65 9.11 -5.38
N HIS A 282 26.79 9.94 -5.97
CA HIS A 282 27.17 11.26 -6.45
C HIS A 282 27.68 12.16 -5.32
N TRP A 283 27.02 12.19 -4.16
CA TRP A 283 27.51 12.94 -3.00
C TRP A 283 28.86 12.44 -2.51
N ALA A 284 29.13 11.13 -2.56
CA ALA A 284 30.44 10.56 -2.25
C ALA A 284 31.50 10.99 -3.26
N ASP A 285 31.17 11.07 -4.56
CA ASP A 285 32.08 11.57 -5.60
C ASP A 285 32.36 13.07 -5.43
N TRP A 286 31.33 13.89 -5.20
CA TRP A 286 31.47 15.32 -4.95
C TRP A 286 32.23 15.62 -3.67
N ALA A 287 32.05 14.79 -2.63
CA ALA A 287 32.85 14.89 -1.44
C ALA A 287 34.32 14.52 -1.72
N ALA A 288 34.62 13.60 -2.63
CA ALA A 288 36.00 13.24 -2.99
C ALA A 288 36.66 14.28 -3.90
N ASP A 289 35.93 14.78 -4.90
CA ASP A 289 36.35 15.80 -5.85
C ASP A 289 35.24 16.84 -6.06
N PRO A 290 35.25 17.94 -5.28
CA PRO A 290 34.26 19.01 -5.39
C PRO A 290 34.23 19.71 -6.75
N SER A 291 35.26 19.60 -7.59
CA SER A 291 35.29 20.28 -8.89
C SER A 291 34.24 19.74 -9.87
N THR A 292 33.85 18.48 -9.69
CA THR A 292 32.84 17.76 -10.49
C THR A 292 31.40 18.03 -10.04
N ALA A 293 31.23 18.70 -8.90
CA ALA A 293 29.92 18.89 -8.29
C ALA A 293 29.11 20.03 -8.96
N PRO A 294 27.77 19.94 -8.98
CA PRO A 294 26.90 21.05 -9.36
C PRO A 294 27.19 22.32 -8.56
N GLU A 295 26.90 23.49 -9.12
CA GLU A 295 27.23 24.78 -8.49
C GLU A 295 26.69 24.92 -7.07
N VAL A 296 25.46 24.48 -6.80
CA VAL A 296 24.90 24.48 -5.45
C VAL A 296 25.75 23.65 -4.48
N VAL A 297 26.19 22.46 -4.88
CA VAL A 297 26.97 21.55 -4.03
C VAL A 297 28.38 22.10 -3.78
N ARG A 298 28.98 22.80 -4.76
CA ARG A 298 30.30 23.45 -4.58
C ARG A 298 30.30 24.59 -3.56
N ARG A 299 29.13 25.19 -3.33
CA ARG A 299 28.96 26.34 -2.41
C ARG A 299 28.63 25.92 -0.97
N VAL A 300 28.32 24.65 -0.73
CA VAL A 300 28.00 24.14 0.61
C VAL A 300 29.20 23.43 1.24
N PRO A 301 29.24 23.27 2.57
CA PRO A 301 30.27 22.48 3.23
C PRO A 301 30.30 21.03 2.71
N ARG A 302 31.49 20.44 2.72
CA ARG A 302 31.70 19.03 2.32
C ARG A 302 30.78 18.10 3.14
N ALA A 303 30.04 17.22 2.46
CA ALA A 303 29.23 16.21 3.14
C ALA A 303 30.11 15.10 3.76
N ASP A 304 29.72 14.63 4.93
CA ASP A 304 30.29 13.49 5.64
C ASP A 304 29.41 12.26 5.44
N LEU A 305 29.77 11.43 4.47
CA LEU A 305 29.03 10.23 4.11
C LEU A 305 29.13 9.13 5.16
N GLY A 306 29.99 9.24 6.18
CA GLY A 306 30.00 8.33 7.33
C GLY A 306 28.89 8.62 8.35
N ARG A 307 28.14 9.70 8.15
CA ARG A 307 27.07 10.20 9.03
C ARG A 307 25.86 10.64 8.19
N VAL A 308 25.17 9.66 7.60
CA VAL A 308 23.96 9.87 6.79
C VAL A 308 22.70 9.60 7.62
N LEU A 309 21.73 10.52 7.57
CA LEU A 309 20.34 10.27 7.96
C LEU A 309 19.50 10.14 6.69
N LEU A 310 18.63 9.15 6.63
CA LEU A 310 17.59 9.10 5.61
C LEU A 310 16.25 9.51 6.22
N VAL A 311 15.48 10.31 5.50
CA VAL A 311 14.12 10.69 5.85
C VAL A 311 13.24 10.32 4.66
N GLY A 312 12.21 9.52 4.89
CA GLY A 312 11.29 9.09 3.85
C GLY A 312 9.85 9.27 4.32
N HIS A 313 8.97 9.68 3.41
CA HIS A 313 7.53 9.82 3.66
C HIS A 313 6.76 8.77 2.86
N SER A 314 5.75 8.10 3.45
CA SER A 314 4.85 7.22 2.68
C SER A 314 5.64 6.09 1.99
N ARG A 315 5.43 5.78 0.70
CA ARG A 315 6.32 4.87 -0.08
C ARG A 315 7.80 5.27 -0.06
N GLY A 316 8.09 6.57 0.10
CA GLY A 316 9.45 7.08 0.29
C GLY A 316 10.07 6.64 1.62
N GLY A 317 9.26 6.40 2.64
CA GLY A 317 9.66 5.78 3.90
C GLY A 317 10.14 4.35 3.70
N GLU A 318 9.36 3.52 2.99
CA GLU A 318 9.78 2.16 2.66
C GLU A 318 11.03 2.14 1.78
N GLY A 319 11.12 3.03 0.79
CA GLY A 319 12.32 3.23 0.00
C GLY A 319 13.56 3.63 0.82
N ALA A 320 13.41 4.47 1.84
CA ALA A 320 14.50 4.87 2.73
C ALA A 320 14.97 3.73 3.64
N ASP A 321 14.06 2.92 4.17
CA ASP A 321 14.42 1.71 4.93
C ASP A 321 15.07 0.65 4.03
N ARG A 322 14.53 0.44 2.82
CA ARG A 322 15.14 -0.43 1.79
C ARG A 322 16.54 0.04 1.41
N ALA A 323 16.77 1.34 1.24
CA ALA A 323 18.11 1.89 0.98
C ALA A 323 19.09 1.62 2.13
N ALA A 324 18.60 1.65 3.38
CA ALA A 324 19.39 1.32 4.56
C ALA A 324 19.77 -0.16 4.58
N LEU A 325 18.83 -1.05 4.27
CA LEU A 325 19.06 -2.49 4.12
C LEU A 325 20.04 -2.78 2.98
N ASP A 326 19.79 -2.26 1.78
CA ASP A 326 20.58 -2.54 0.57
C ASP A 326 22.01 -1.97 0.66
N SER A 327 22.22 -0.93 1.46
CA SER A 327 23.56 -0.41 1.74
C SER A 327 24.41 -1.36 2.58
N LEU A 328 23.77 -2.19 3.43
CA LEU A 328 24.44 -3.21 4.26
C LEU A 328 24.49 -4.58 3.55
N THR A 329 23.42 -4.96 2.88
CA THR A 329 23.22 -6.23 2.18
C THR A 329 22.68 -5.98 0.78
N PRO A 330 23.56 -5.77 -0.22
CA PRO A 330 23.15 -5.41 -1.58
C PRO A 330 22.18 -6.42 -2.20
N PRO A 331 21.18 -5.96 -2.97
CA PRO A 331 20.27 -6.80 -3.74
C PRO A 331 21.01 -7.55 -4.88
N PRO A 332 20.34 -8.54 -5.51
CA PRO A 332 20.78 -9.13 -6.76
C PRO A 332 21.03 -8.07 -7.84
N ALA A 333 22.04 -8.29 -8.69
CA ALA A 333 22.51 -7.28 -9.65
C ALA A 333 21.47 -6.93 -10.73
N ASP A 334 20.59 -7.86 -11.07
CA ASP A 334 19.46 -7.70 -11.99
C ASP A 334 18.30 -6.91 -11.39
N GLN A 335 18.28 -6.72 -10.06
CA GLN A 335 17.26 -5.98 -9.32
C GLN A 335 17.78 -4.61 -8.81
N ASP A 336 19.10 -4.39 -8.83
CA ASP A 336 19.72 -3.16 -8.31
C ASP A 336 19.92 -2.12 -9.41
N GLY A 337 19.46 -0.89 -9.22
CA GLY A 337 19.89 0.23 -10.06
C GLY A 337 21.27 0.80 -9.67
N TYR A 338 21.81 0.43 -8.51
CA TYR A 338 23.13 0.89 -8.05
C TYR A 338 24.14 -0.26 -7.92
N HIS A 339 25.11 -0.32 -8.84
CA HIS A 339 26.14 -1.38 -8.85
C HIS A 339 27.47 -1.00 -8.19
N GLY A 340 27.57 0.20 -7.62
CA GLY A 340 28.81 0.69 -7.02
C GLY A 340 29.07 0.12 -5.61
N LYS A 341 30.28 0.33 -5.09
CA LYS A 341 30.59 0.00 -3.69
C LYS A 341 29.93 1.02 -2.76
N THR A 342 29.30 0.57 -1.68
CA THR A 342 28.78 1.46 -0.62
C THR A 342 29.94 2.28 -0.03
N ARG A 343 29.88 3.61 -0.15
CA ARG A 343 30.87 4.58 0.40
C ARG A 343 30.28 5.50 1.46
N TRP A 344 29.19 5.06 2.09
CA TRP A 344 28.47 5.79 3.12
C TRP A 344 28.09 4.89 4.27
N THR A 345 27.65 5.49 5.36
CA THR A 345 27.08 4.81 6.52
C THR A 345 25.79 5.52 6.91
N ILE A 346 24.67 4.84 6.72
CA ILE A 346 23.36 5.28 7.18
C ILE A 346 23.31 5.03 8.68
N ARG A 347 23.23 6.11 9.46
CA ARG A 347 23.25 6.09 10.92
C ARG A 347 21.86 5.97 11.52
N GLY A 348 20.83 6.30 10.74
CA GLY A 348 19.45 6.02 11.07
C GLY A 348 18.49 6.49 10.00
N THR A 349 17.23 6.14 10.18
CA THR A 349 16.11 6.50 9.30
C THR A 349 15.02 7.24 10.08
N VAL A 350 14.31 8.13 9.40
CA VAL A 350 13.04 8.71 9.86
C VAL A 350 11.99 8.40 8.82
N LEU A 351 10.93 7.71 9.22
CA LEU A 351 9.91 7.18 8.35
C LEU A 351 8.58 7.86 8.71
N ILE A 352 8.11 8.78 7.88
CA ILE A 352 6.88 9.55 8.11
C ILE A 352 5.74 8.79 7.43
N GLY A 353 4.68 8.42 8.18
CA GLY A 353 3.52 7.68 7.67
C GLY A 353 3.89 6.59 6.64
N PRO A 354 4.89 5.72 6.88
CA PRO A 354 5.48 4.93 5.81
C PRO A 354 4.60 3.72 5.45
N THR A 355 4.71 3.26 4.20
CA THR A 355 4.31 1.90 3.83
C THR A 355 5.25 0.87 4.41
N ILE A 356 4.84 -0.39 4.38
CA ILE A 356 5.75 -1.52 4.56
C ILE A 356 5.18 -2.77 3.86
N PHE A 357 4.98 -2.68 2.54
CA PHE A 357 4.31 -3.74 1.77
C PHE A 357 4.99 -5.10 1.91
N GLY A 358 6.32 -5.13 2.06
CA GLY A 358 7.05 -6.37 2.30
C GLY A 358 7.09 -6.83 3.76
N GLN A 359 6.70 -6.00 4.73
CA GLN A 359 6.80 -6.26 6.18
C GLN A 359 8.17 -6.77 6.68
N ASN A 360 9.26 -6.35 6.02
CA ASN A 360 10.62 -6.77 6.30
C ASN A 360 11.54 -5.56 6.56
N PRO A 361 11.46 -4.95 7.76
CA PRO A 361 12.22 -3.73 8.10
C PRO A 361 13.72 -4.00 8.29
N ALA A 362 14.56 -3.00 8.09
CA ALA A 362 16.00 -3.08 8.36
C ALA A 362 16.31 -3.18 9.88
N PRO A 363 16.80 -4.33 10.39
CA PRO A 363 16.88 -4.58 11.84
C PRO A 363 18.12 -3.97 12.53
N ASP A 364 19.13 -3.58 11.76
CA ASP A 364 20.44 -3.14 12.25
C ASP A 364 20.75 -1.67 11.90
N VAL A 365 19.71 -0.90 11.53
CA VAL A 365 19.80 0.56 11.33
C VAL A 365 18.75 1.22 12.23
N PRO A 366 19.13 2.11 13.17
CA PRO A 366 18.17 2.78 14.03
C PRO A 366 17.08 3.52 13.24
N SER A 367 15.82 3.43 13.68
CA SER A 367 14.70 4.08 13.01
C SER A 367 13.77 4.82 13.97
N VAL A 368 13.15 5.89 13.45
CA VAL A 368 12.01 6.58 14.05
C VAL A 368 10.88 6.59 13.05
N THR A 369 9.75 5.98 13.39
CA THR A 369 8.53 6.02 12.58
C THR A 369 7.55 7.01 13.17
N ILE A 370 7.17 8.05 12.42
CA ILE A 370 6.07 8.95 12.77
C ILE A 370 4.77 8.35 12.24
N LEU A 371 3.82 8.09 13.14
CA LEU A 371 2.49 7.56 12.85
C LEU A 371 1.46 8.69 13.00
N PRO A 372 0.92 9.26 11.91
CA PRO A 372 -0.09 10.32 11.99
C PRO A 372 -1.43 9.74 12.47
N GLY A 373 -1.97 10.20 13.60
CA GLY A 373 -3.18 9.58 14.19
C GLY A 373 -4.48 9.78 13.40
N CYS A 374 -4.46 10.67 12.40
CA CYS A 374 -5.54 10.94 11.44
C CYS A 374 -5.06 10.72 10.00
N ASP A 375 -4.13 9.80 9.80
CA ASP A 375 -3.67 9.38 8.47
C ASP A 375 -4.86 8.81 7.69
N GLY A 376 -5.26 9.51 6.62
CA GLY A 376 -6.33 9.08 5.72
C GLY A 376 -5.81 8.29 4.52
N ASP A 377 -4.50 8.20 4.36
CA ASP A 377 -3.84 7.53 3.25
C ASP A 377 -3.37 6.13 3.69
N VAL A 378 -2.42 6.06 4.62
CA VAL A 378 -1.96 4.82 5.28
C VAL A 378 -2.77 4.59 6.54
N ILE A 379 -4.07 4.36 6.37
CA ILE A 379 -5.05 4.40 7.46
C ILE A 379 -4.79 3.38 8.57
N ASP A 380 -4.23 2.21 8.27
CA ASP A 380 -3.93 1.16 9.25
C ASP A 380 -2.64 1.41 10.05
N LEU A 381 -1.89 2.48 9.70
CA LEU A 381 -0.62 2.87 10.30
C LEU A 381 0.40 1.72 10.32
N GLN A 382 0.46 0.93 9.23
CA GLN A 382 1.35 -0.23 9.09
C GLN A 382 2.84 0.07 9.38
N GLY A 383 3.26 1.33 9.35
CA GLY A 383 4.59 1.76 9.78
C GLY A 383 4.99 1.33 11.21
N GLU A 384 4.05 0.96 12.07
CA GLU A 384 4.32 0.33 13.38
C GLU A 384 5.17 -0.95 13.25
N LEU A 385 5.10 -1.65 12.11
CA LEU A 385 5.92 -2.85 11.85
C LEU A 385 7.42 -2.56 11.70
N TYR A 386 7.84 -1.32 11.43
CA TYR A 386 9.26 -0.93 11.52
C TYR A 386 9.82 -1.00 12.95
N VAL A 387 8.94 -1.07 13.95
CA VAL A 387 9.30 -1.33 15.34
C VAL A 387 9.11 -2.81 15.63
N ASP A 388 7.89 -3.31 15.49
CA ASP A 388 7.54 -4.67 15.93
C ASP A 388 8.25 -5.78 15.14
N GLY A 389 8.45 -5.58 13.84
CA GLY A 389 9.04 -6.55 12.91
C GLY A 389 10.57 -6.70 13.04
N THR A 390 11.24 -5.85 13.83
CA THR A 390 12.69 -5.93 14.05
C THR A 390 13.07 -6.85 15.21
N ARG A 391 12.09 -7.23 16.05
CA ARG A 391 12.31 -8.04 17.26
C ARG A 391 12.81 -9.44 16.90
N GLY A 392 13.92 -9.85 17.51
CA GLY A 392 14.47 -11.20 17.34
C GLY A 392 15.12 -11.47 15.97
N VAL A 393 15.09 -10.50 15.04
CA VAL A 393 15.68 -10.64 13.71
C VAL A 393 17.21 -10.65 13.77
N SER A 394 17.81 -9.67 14.45
CA SER A 394 19.25 -9.52 14.60
C SER A 394 19.64 -9.34 16.09
N ARG A 395 20.67 -8.54 16.38
CA ARG A 395 21.24 -8.35 17.72
C ARG A 395 20.40 -7.45 18.63
N GLY A 396 19.40 -6.75 18.08
CA GLY A 396 18.49 -5.86 18.81
C GLY A 396 19.19 -4.65 19.44
N LYS A 397 20.29 -4.17 18.83
CA LYS A 397 21.05 -3.00 19.32
C LYS A 397 20.60 -1.69 18.73
N ALA A 398 20.03 -1.69 17.52
CA ALA A 398 19.39 -0.51 16.95
C ALA A 398 18.16 -0.12 17.78
N LEU A 399 17.94 1.19 17.96
CA LEU A 399 16.69 1.70 18.51
C LEU A 399 15.68 1.79 17.38
N HIS A 400 14.52 1.17 17.53
CA HIS A 400 13.38 1.36 16.63
C HIS A 400 12.23 1.96 17.45
N SER A 401 11.78 3.14 17.05
CA SER A 401 10.85 3.97 17.81
C SER A 401 9.60 4.27 16.99
N ALA A 402 8.43 4.14 17.60
CA ALA A 402 7.18 4.67 17.06
C ALA A 402 6.85 5.99 17.74
N VAL A 403 6.40 6.97 16.96
CA VAL A 403 6.01 8.32 17.37
C VAL A 403 4.58 8.55 16.89
N TYR A 404 3.60 8.21 17.73
CA TYR A 404 2.19 8.42 17.44
C TYR A 404 1.82 9.88 17.68
N MET A 405 1.39 10.57 16.62
CA MET A 405 1.05 11.99 16.65
C MET A 405 -0.46 12.18 16.54
N THR A 406 -1.13 12.34 17.68
CA THR A 406 -2.60 12.52 17.71
C THR A 406 -3.01 13.76 16.94
N GLY A 407 -3.97 13.61 16.02
CA GLY A 407 -4.54 14.71 15.26
C GLY A 407 -3.78 15.10 13.99
N ALA A 408 -2.63 14.48 13.69
CA ALA A 408 -1.89 14.71 12.45
C ALA A 408 -2.42 13.80 11.32
N ASN A 409 -2.54 14.31 10.09
CA ASN A 409 -2.83 13.51 8.91
C ASN A 409 -1.54 13.17 8.14
N HIS A 410 -1.69 12.47 7.02
CA HIS A 410 -0.59 12.07 6.17
C HIS A 410 0.05 13.27 5.45
N ASN A 411 -0.78 14.10 4.81
CA ASN A 411 -0.27 15.04 3.81
C ASN A 411 0.47 16.23 4.41
N TYR A 412 0.08 16.70 5.61
CA TYR A 412 0.54 18.00 6.09
C TYR A 412 2.02 18.03 6.49
N PHE A 413 2.70 16.87 6.57
CA PHE A 413 4.16 16.82 6.71
C PHE A 413 4.90 17.30 5.45
N ASN A 414 4.25 17.38 4.30
CA ASN A 414 4.80 17.92 3.05
C ASN A 414 4.03 19.19 2.65
N SER A 415 4.70 20.34 2.61
CA SER A 415 4.03 21.61 2.27
C SER A 415 3.50 21.66 0.83
N GLU A 416 4.07 20.87 -0.09
CA GLU A 416 3.58 20.76 -1.48
C GLU A 416 2.40 19.79 -1.63
N TRP A 417 1.97 19.13 -0.53
CA TRP A 417 0.74 18.34 -0.46
C TRP A 417 -0.30 18.99 0.46
N THR A 418 0.00 20.19 0.97
CA THR A 418 -0.82 20.90 1.95
C THR A 418 -1.68 21.98 1.28
N PRO A 419 -3.03 21.93 1.42
CA PRO A 419 -3.92 22.97 0.91
C PRO A 419 -3.52 24.37 1.39
N GLY A 420 -3.50 25.35 0.48
CA GLY A 420 -3.11 26.73 0.75
C GLY A 420 -1.60 26.97 0.89
N GLN A 421 -0.77 25.93 0.77
CA GLN A 421 0.70 26.05 0.73
C GLN A 421 1.29 25.49 -0.57
N ALA A 422 0.69 24.42 -1.11
CA ALA A 422 1.15 23.72 -2.29
C ALA A 422 1.05 24.55 -3.57
N THR A 423 1.96 24.29 -4.50
CA THR A 423 1.90 24.84 -5.88
C THR A 423 0.91 24.06 -6.76
N ALA A 424 0.83 22.74 -6.54
CA ALA A 424 -0.05 21.82 -7.25
C ALA A 424 -1.33 21.54 -6.44
N PRO A 425 -2.37 20.91 -7.04
CA PRO A 425 -3.54 20.46 -6.30
C PRO A 425 -3.16 19.60 -5.09
N ALA A 426 -3.75 19.91 -3.95
CA ALA A 426 -3.44 19.32 -2.66
C ALA A 426 -4.72 19.10 -1.84
N SER A 427 -4.70 18.13 -0.93
CA SER A 427 -5.88 17.73 -0.17
C SER A 427 -5.55 17.44 1.29
N ASP A 428 -6.58 17.57 2.16
CA ASP A 428 -6.57 16.93 3.47
C ASP A 428 -6.98 15.46 3.27
N ASP A 429 -6.02 14.54 3.40
CA ASP A 429 -6.23 13.10 3.16
C ASP A 429 -7.28 12.48 4.09
N PHE A 430 -7.56 13.08 5.26
CA PHE A 430 -8.59 12.56 6.16
C PHE A 430 -10.03 12.82 5.64
N SER A 431 -10.25 13.87 4.83
CA SER A 431 -11.59 14.18 4.30
C SER A 431 -12.05 13.24 3.18
N TYR A 432 -11.20 12.33 2.71
CA TYR A 432 -11.53 11.43 1.60
C TYR A 432 -12.58 10.34 1.93
N GLY A 433 -13.19 10.37 3.12
CA GLY A 433 -14.28 9.48 3.55
C GLY A 433 -15.67 10.13 3.60
N GLY A 434 -15.85 11.27 2.93
CA GLY A 434 -17.11 12.03 2.88
C GLY A 434 -17.18 13.21 3.87
N ASP A 435 -18.26 13.99 3.78
CA ASP A 435 -18.52 15.21 4.57
C ASP A 435 -18.89 14.94 6.05
N GLU A 436 -18.86 13.69 6.50
CA GLU A 436 -19.20 13.36 7.89
C GLU A 436 -18.15 13.92 8.84
N HIS A 437 -18.61 14.78 9.75
CA HIS A 437 -17.78 15.39 10.77
C HIS A 437 -17.30 14.35 11.80
N ASP A 438 -16.02 13.98 11.71
CA ASP A 438 -15.34 13.16 12.69
C ASP A 438 -14.92 14.01 13.90
N PRO A 439 -15.29 13.64 15.14
CA PRO A 439 -15.05 14.45 16.32
C PRO A 439 -13.58 14.55 16.75
N LEU A 440 -12.68 13.77 16.13
CA LEU A 440 -11.25 13.75 16.42
C LEU A 440 -10.41 14.40 15.33
N CYS A 441 -10.71 14.07 14.07
CA CYS A 441 -9.85 14.31 12.92
C CYS A 441 -10.38 15.35 11.93
N SER A 442 -11.67 15.70 11.97
CA SER A 442 -12.17 16.79 11.12
C SER A 442 -11.53 18.13 11.50
N PRO A 443 -11.23 19.00 10.52
CA PRO A 443 -10.75 20.36 10.76
C PRO A 443 -11.63 21.12 11.77
N GLY A 444 -11.00 21.91 12.64
CA GLY A 444 -11.67 22.69 13.68
C GLY A 444 -11.98 21.95 14.98
N THR A 445 -11.78 20.63 15.04
CA THR A 445 -11.91 19.87 16.30
C THR A 445 -10.74 20.14 17.25
N ALA A 446 -10.94 19.90 18.54
CA ALA A 446 -9.97 20.26 19.58
C ALA A 446 -8.71 19.37 19.63
N THR A 447 -8.71 18.25 18.93
CA THR A 447 -7.62 17.27 18.79
C THR A 447 -6.88 17.40 17.47
N ARG A 448 -7.55 17.87 16.42
CA ARG A 448 -6.98 18.07 15.09
C ARG A 448 -5.92 19.17 15.10
N LEU A 449 -4.73 18.85 14.60
CA LEU A 449 -3.62 19.80 14.46
C LEU A 449 -3.74 20.58 13.15
N THR A 450 -3.39 21.87 13.16
CA THR A 450 -3.24 22.65 11.92
C THR A 450 -2.03 22.18 11.12
N ALA A 451 -1.97 22.46 9.81
CA ALA A 451 -0.81 22.11 8.98
C ALA A 451 0.52 22.57 9.58
N GLU A 452 0.61 23.84 9.99
CA GLU A 452 1.82 24.38 10.63
C GLU A 452 2.20 23.65 11.93
N GLN A 453 1.22 23.24 12.74
CA GLN A 453 1.47 22.49 13.97
C GLN A 453 2.01 21.09 13.67
N GLN A 454 1.48 20.42 12.64
CA GLN A 454 1.95 19.11 12.19
C GLN A 454 3.37 19.19 11.65
N GLN A 455 3.65 20.14 10.76
CA GLN A 455 4.99 20.42 10.21
C GLN A 455 5.99 20.71 11.34
N LYS A 456 5.64 21.62 12.27
CA LYS A 456 6.52 21.98 13.38
C LYS A 456 6.81 20.80 14.30
N ALA A 457 5.82 19.96 14.59
CA ALA A 457 6.01 18.73 15.36
C ALA A 457 6.86 17.72 14.57
N GLY A 458 6.57 17.50 13.29
CA GLY A 458 7.35 16.66 12.37
C GLY A 458 8.83 17.04 12.36
N SER A 459 9.15 18.31 12.07
CA SER A 459 10.53 18.82 12.10
C SER A 459 11.22 18.59 13.44
N THR A 460 10.48 18.74 14.55
CA THR A 460 11.02 18.51 15.89
C THR A 460 11.45 17.06 16.09
N TYR A 461 10.65 16.09 15.65
CA TYR A 461 10.97 14.65 15.80
C TYR A 461 11.98 14.16 14.76
N ILE A 462 11.99 14.71 13.54
CA ILE A 462 13.08 14.51 12.55
C ILE A 462 14.41 14.99 13.13
N ALA A 463 14.46 16.21 13.68
CA ALA A 463 15.67 16.74 14.33
C ALA A 463 16.06 15.94 15.58
N THR A 464 15.09 15.37 16.30
CA THR A 464 15.35 14.48 17.44
C THR A 464 16.09 13.20 17.00
N ALA A 465 15.65 12.58 15.91
CA ALA A 465 16.34 11.43 15.33
C ALA A 465 17.75 11.80 14.84
N ALA A 466 17.90 12.94 14.15
CA ALA A 466 19.21 13.44 13.71
C ALA A 466 20.17 13.62 14.91
N ARG A 467 19.70 14.25 16.00
CA ARG A 467 20.47 14.45 17.23
C ARG A 467 20.87 13.12 17.88
N LEU A 468 19.95 12.16 17.95
CA LEU A 468 20.21 10.89 18.61
C LEU A 468 21.13 9.99 17.78
N PHE A 469 20.80 9.75 16.52
CA PHE A 469 21.44 8.75 15.67
C PHE A 469 22.71 9.26 14.98
N VAL A 470 22.73 10.52 14.56
CA VAL A 470 23.85 11.09 13.79
C VAL A 470 24.82 11.85 14.68
N ALA A 471 24.31 12.67 15.60
CA ALA A 471 25.15 13.43 16.53
C ALA A 471 25.51 12.65 17.80
N GLY A 472 24.86 11.53 18.09
CA GLY A 472 25.14 10.70 19.28
C GLY A 472 24.70 11.33 20.60
N ASP A 473 23.76 12.26 20.58
CA ASP A 473 23.29 12.96 21.79
C ASP A 473 22.16 12.19 22.49
N ASP A 474 22.52 11.26 23.38
CA ASP A 474 21.55 10.43 24.13
C ASP A 474 20.60 11.25 25.02
N ARG A 475 20.86 12.55 25.25
CA ARG A 475 19.92 13.44 25.97
C ARG A 475 18.63 13.68 25.17
N ALA A 476 18.61 13.38 23.87
CA ALA A 476 17.42 13.40 23.03
C ALA A 476 16.58 12.11 23.15
N ARG A 477 17.17 10.99 23.59
CA ARG A 477 16.51 9.67 23.69
C ARG A 477 15.17 9.66 24.42
N PRO A 478 14.96 10.39 25.55
CA PRO A 478 13.67 10.39 26.23
C PRO A 478 12.49 10.83 25.36
N LEU A 479 12.73 11.53 24.25
CA LEU A 479 11.69 11.92 23.31
C LEU A 479 11.25 10.77 22.40
N LEU A 480 12.06 9.72 22.24
CA LEU A 480 11.85 8.63 21.26
C LEU A 480 11.73 7.25 21.90
N ASP A 481 12.10 7.09 23.17
CA ASP A 481 12.23 5.75 23.73
C ASP A 481 11.02 5.30 24.53
N GLY A 482 9.89 6.00 24.54
CA GLY A 482 8.73 5.69 25.38
C GLY A 482 8.76 6.28 26.78
N SER A 483 9.74 7.15 27.09
CA SER A 483 9.66 7.98 28.30
C SER A 483 8.52 9.00 28.20
N PRO A 484 7.86 9.37 29.32
CA PRO A 484 6.79 10.37 29.33
C PRO A 484 7.36 11.79 29.25
N ALA A 485 8.00 12.11 28.12
CA ALA A 485 8.63 13.41 27.85
C ALA A 485 8.14 13.99 26.52
N ARG A 486 8.10 15.32 26.44
CA ARG A 486 7.79 16.06 25.22
C ARG A 486 8.87 17.09 24.89
N ALA A 487 8.99 17.42 23.61
CA ALA A 487 9.75 18.59 23.17
C ALA A 487 8.87 19.84 23.30
N ALA A 488 9.45 20.97 23.72
CA ALA A 488 8.69 22.21 23.79
C ALA A 488 8.29 22.71 22.39
N SER A 489 9.19 22.55 21.42
CA SER A 489 8.99 22.93 20.02
C SER A 489 7.89 22.16 19.30
N ALA A 490 7.49 20.98 19.79
CA ALA A 490 6.32 20.26 19.26
C ALA A 490 4.98 20.97 19.57
N GLY A 491 5.00 22.02 20.40
CA GLY A 491 3.84 22.89 20.63
C GLY A 491 2.63 22.14 21.21
N PRO A 492 1.44 22.28 20.61
CA PRO A 492 0.21 21.65 21.12
C PRO A 492 0.09 20.15 20.76
N ALA A 493 0.98 19.62 19.91
CA ALA A 493 0.93 18.22 19.51
C ALA A 493 0.98 17.30 20.73
N ARG A 494 0.08 16.30 20.76
CA ARG A 494 0.15 15.21 21.74
C ARG A 494 0.89 14.08 21.05
N VAL A 495 2.11 13.84 21.51
CA VAL A 495 2.98 12.83 20.93
C VAL A 495 3.26 11.77 21.96
N LEU A 496 3.00 10.53 21.56
CA LEU A 496 3.21 9.34 22.34
C LEU A 496 4.32 8.52 21.68
N THR A 497 5.22 7.95 22.46
CA THR A 497 6.27 7.09 21.92
C THR A 497 6.31 5.74 22.63
N HIS A 498 6.79 4.74 21.91
CA HIS A 498 7.30 3.48 22.45
C HIS A 498 8.45 3.02 21.56
N ALA A 499 9.28 2.11 22.07
CA ALA A 499 10.41 1.61 21.28
C ALA A 499 10.84 0.18 21.65
N VAL A 500 11.53 -0.46 20.71
CA VAL A 500 12.28 -1.70 20.91
C VAL A 500 13.78 -1.50 20.63
N GLY A 501 14.58 -2.48 21.03
CA GLY A 501 16.03 -2.45 20.87
C GLY A 501 16.75 -1.44 21.76
N ALA A 502 17.91 -0.94 21.31
CA ALA A 502 18.85 -0.15 22.10
C ALA A 502 19.30 -0.88 23.40
N ALA A 503 19.31 -0.20 24.55
CA ALA A 503 19.65 -0.78 25.84
C ALA A 503 18.46 -1.53 26.49
N ARG A 504 17.72 -2.30 25.68
CA ARG A 504 16.71 -3.25 26.15
C ARG A 504 17.24 -4.68 26.11
N SER A 505 16.78 -5.52 27.02
CA SER A 505 17.26 -6.90 27.19
C SER A 505 16.17 -7.80 27.74
N GLY A 506 16.10 -9.03 27.22
CA GLY A 506 15.14 -10.02 27.67
C GLY A 506 13.71 -9.62 27.32
N VAL A 507 13.01 -10.45 26.54
CA VAL A 507 11.69 -10.13 26.03
C VAL A 507 10.70 -11.19 26.51
N PHE A 508 9.67 -10.75 27.23
CA PHE A 508 8.43 -11.49 27.38
C PHE A 508 7.60 -11.25 26.14
N LEU A 509 7.73 -12.14 25.16
CA LEU A 509 6.97 -12.11 23.92
C LEU A 509 5.84 -13.16 24.01
N PRO A 510 4.57 -12.78 23.85
CA PRO A 510 3.50 -13.74 23.63
C PRO A 510 3.81 -14.58 22.39
N ALA A 511 3.83 -15.91 22.56
CA ALA A 511 4.14 -16.86 21.50
C ALA A 511 3.35 -18.16 21.74
N SER A 512 3.06 -18.92 20.70
CA SER A 512 2.35 -20.22 20.79
C SER A 512 3.01 -21.20 21.77
N SER A 513 4.33 -21.12 21.95
CA SER A 513 5.09 -21.92 22.91
C SER A 513 4.99 -21.46 24.38
N ALA A 514 4.37 -20.31 24.66
CA ALA A 514 4.25 -19.75 26.00
C ALA A 514 3.08 -20.37 26.77
N THR A 515 3.24 -20.51 28.09
CA THR A 515 2.14 -20.90 28.99
C THR A 515 1.45 -19.64 29.51
N VAL A 516 0.12 -19.61 29.43
CA VAL A 516 -0.72 -18.50 29.89
C VAL A 516 -1.78 -18.99 30.87
N SER A 517 -2.00 -18.23 31.95
CA SER A 517 -3.09 -18.44 32.91
C SER A 517 -3.81 -17.11 33.20
N GLY A 518 -5.10 -17.13 33.54
CA GLY A 518 -5.87 -15.91 33.85
C GLY A 518 -6.09 -14.95 32.68
N GLY A 519 -5.86 -15.41 31.45
CA GLY A 519 -6.02 -14.67 30.19
C GLY A 519 -5.90 -15.64 29.02
N ARG A 520 -5.73 -15.14 27.80
CA ARG A 520 -5.49 -15.98 26.62
C ARG A 520 -4.44 -15.39 25.69
N LEU A 521 -3.74 -16.26 24.96
CA LEU A 521 -3.08 -15.84 23.74
C LEU A 521 -4.16 -15.59 22.67
N CYS A 522 -3.99 -14.53 21.92
CA CYS A 522 -4.81 -14.20 20.77
C CYS A 522 -3.91 -13.90 19.58
N ALA A 523 -4.37 -14.23 18.37
CA ALA A 523 -3.65 -13.92 17.14
C ALA A 523 -3.84 -12.45 16.79
N GLN A 524 -2.74 -11.77 16.45
CA GLN A 524 -2.79 -10.35 16.06
C GLN A 524 -3.53 -10.18 14.72
N VAL A 525 -3.28 -11.09 13.78
CA VAL A 525 -3.87 -11.10 12.44
C VAL A 525 -4.41 -12.50 12.18
N ASP A 526 -5.72 -12.65 12.33
CA ASP A 526 -6.46 -13.88 12.06
C ASP A 526 -7.92 -13.52 11.75
N PRO A 527 -8.57 -14.12 10.73
CA PRO A 527 -9.95 -13.79 10.40
C PRO A 527 -10.96 -14.60 11.20
N ASP A 528 -10.54 -15.60 12.00
CA ASP A 528 -11.42 -16.30 12.93
C ASP A 528 -11.59 -15.45 14.22
N PRO A 529 -12.81 -14.91 14.48
CA PRO A 529 -13.08 -14.07 15.64
C PRO A 529 -12.88 -14.78 16.99
N SER A 530 -12.83 -16.12 17.01
CA SER A 530 -12.62 -16.90 18.22
C SER A 530 -11.17 -16.90 18.69
N VAL A 531 -10.21 -16.69 17.78
CA VAL A 531 -8.78 -16.68 18.08
C VAL A 531 -8.16 -15.28 17.98
N SER A 532 -8.72 -14.39 17.15
CA SER A 532 -8.22 -13.04 16.93
C SER A 532 -8.18 -12.19 18.21
N CYS A 533 -7.28 -11.21 18.26
CA CYS A 533 -7.15 -10.28 19.38
C CYS A 533 -8.25 -9.21 19.38
N LEU A 534 -8.60 -8.72 18.19
CA LEU A 534 -9.70 -7.80 17.95
C LEU A 534 -10.70 -8.47 17.03
N ASP A 535 -11.93 -7.97 17.05
CA ASP A 535 -12.95 -8.34 16.08
C ASP A 535 -12.37 -8.22 14.65
N PRO A 536 -12.43 -9.27 13.81
CA PRO A 536 -12.01 -9.21 12.41
C PRO A 536 -12.82 -8.22 11.55
N ASP A 537 -13.86 -7.58 12.06
CA ASP A 537 -14.48 -6.42 11.40
C ASP A 537 -13.72 -5.10 11.70
N LEU A 538 -12.76 -5.12 12.63
CA LEU A 538 -11.93 -3.99 13.07
C LEU A 538 -10.47 -4.10 12.60
N LEU A 539 -10.21 -4.72 11.45
CA LEU A 539 -8.85 -5.10 11.00
C LEU A 539 -7.87 -3.93 10.87
N THR A 540 -8.36 -2.73 10.58
CA THR A 540 -7.53 -1.51 10.51
C THR A 540 -7.51 -0.74 11.82
N ALA A 541 -8.00 -1.27 12.94
CA ALA A 541 -8.12 -0.50 14.17
C ALA A 541 -6.85 -0.46 15.03
N SER A 542 -5.87 -1.33 14.77
CA SER A 542 -4.62 -1.46 15.54
C SER A 542 -3.39 -1.46 14.65
N PRO A 543 -2.48 -0.48 14.79
CA PRO A 543 -1.22 -0.45 14.03
C PRO A 543 -0.33 -1.68 14.28
N HIS A 544 -0.37 -2.22 15.50
CA HIS A 544 0.38 -3.44 15.86
C HIS A 544 -0.13 -4.68 15.12
N PHE A 545 -1.38 -4.65 14.66
CA PHE A 545 -2.09 -5.77 14.03
C PHE A 545 -2.28 -5.51 12.53
N ALA A 546 -1.46 -4.64 11.93
CA ALA A 546 -1.45 -4.42 10.50
C ALA A 546 -1.25 -5.73 9.74
N GLN A 547 -2.08 -5.94 8.72
CA GLN A 547 -2.15 -7.16 7.92
C GLN A 547 -1.18 -7.13 6.73
N TRP A 548 -0.71 -8.30 6.31
CA TRP A 548 0.04 -8.45 5.06
C TRP A 548 -0.87 -8.62 3.84
N ARG A 549 -1.67 -7.59 3.56
CA ARG A 549 -2.80 -7.59 2.61
C ARG A 549 -2.47 -8.14 1.22
N ARG A 550 -1.27 -7.85 0.71
CA ARG A 550 -0.80 -8.29 -0.62
C ARG A 550 -0.49 -9.78 -0.74
N VAL A 551 -0.32 -10.47 0.38
CA VAL A 551 0.20 -11.84 0.41
C VAL A 551 -0.77 -12.77 1.13
N THR A 552 -1.03 -12.52 2.42
CA THR A 552 -1.90 -13.34 3.26
C THR A 552 -3.01 -12.47 3.84
N PRO A 553 -4.11 -12.28 3.10
CA PRO A 553 -5.27 -11.59 3.65
C PRO A 553 -5.83 -12.41 4.82
N GLY A 554 -5.96 -11.75 5.97
CA GLY A 554 -6.63 -12.31 7.14
C GLY A 554 -5.73 -13.03 8.14
N GLU A 555 -4.71 -13.81 7.74
CA GLU A 555 -3.97 -14.68 8.66
C GLU A 555 -2.44 -14.53 8.57
N GLU A 556 -1.78 -14.25 9.70
CA GLU A 556 -0.32 -14.30 9.80
C GLU A 556 0.12 -15.11 11.03
N PRO A 557 0.72 -16.30 10.83
CA PRO A 557 1.09 -17.18 11.93
C PRO A 557 2.24 -16.62 12.77
N ASP A 558 2.26 -17.02 14.04
CA ASP A 558 3.23 -16.64 15.08
C ASP A 558 3.28 -15.15 15.46
N ARG A 559 2.22 -14.39 15.19
CA ARG A 559 2.01 -13.06 15.75
C ARG A 559 0.92 -13.11 16.81
N TYR A 560 1.32 -13.03 18.08
CA TYR A 560 0.38 -13.10 19.20
C TYR A 560 0.44 -11.87 20.11
N ALA A 561 -0.67 -11.59 20.79
CA ALA A 561 -0.70 -10.75 21.97
C ALA A 561 -1.31 -11.54 23.15
N LEU A 562 -1.05 -11.09 24.37
CA LEU A 562 -1.70 -11.63 25.56
C LEU A 562 -2.95 -10.80 25.86
N ALA A 563 -4.13 -11.36 25.59
CA ALA A 563 -5.40 -10.74 25.90
C ALA A 563 -5.80 -10.97 27.36
N MET A 564 -6.18 -9.88 28.02
CA MET A 564 -6.68 -9.82 29.39
C MET A 564 -8.10 -9.26 29.34
N ASN A 565 -9.07 -9.99 29.88
CA ASN A 565 -10.44 -9.50 30.07
C ASN A 565 -10.87 -9.87 31.49
N TRP A 566 -11.34 -8.89 32.25
CA TRP A 566 -11.77 -9.10 33.63
C TRP A 566 -13.09 -8.40 33.93
N SER A 567 -13.91 -9.07 34.73
CA SER A 567 -15.16 -8.53 35.30
C SER A 567 -15.04 -8.22 36.78
N ARG A 568 -13.90 -8.56 37.40
CA ARG A 568 -13.53 -8.24 38.79
C ARG A 568 -12.03 -7.99 38.87
N SER A 569 -11.60 -7.07 39.73
CA SER A 569 -10.19 -6.84 40.01
C SER A 569 -9.55 -8.00 40.79
N GLY A 570 -8.23 -8.11 40.72
CA GLY A 570 -7.42 -8.94 41.62
C GLY A 570 -6.98 -10.32 41.09
N THR A 571 -7.54 -10.83 39.99
CA THR A 571 -7.07 -12.07 39.37
C THR A 571 -5.91 -11.79 38.42
N ALA A 572 -4.73 -12.36 38.70
CA ALA A 572 -3.56 -12.17 37.85
C ALA A 572 -3.69 -12.93 36.52
N THR A 573 -3.30 -12.28 35.43
CA THR A 573 -2.91 -12.94 34.18
C THR A 573 -1.41 -13.23 34.24
N GLU A 574 -1.02 -14.47 33.95
CA GLU A 574 0.38 -14.91 33.96
C GLU A 574 0.84 -15.24 32.55
N LEU A 575 2.07 -14.82 32.21
CA LEU A 575 2.76 -15.16 30.98
C LEU A 575 4.12 -15.80 31.31
N SER A 576 4.29 -17.05 30.93
CA SER A 576 5.56 -17.77 31.06
C SER A 576 6.07 -18.19 29.68
N PRO A 577 7.09 -17.52 29.12
CA PRO A 577 7.72 -17.93 27.87
C PRO A 577 8.34 -19.34 27.97
N ALA A 578 8.53 -20.01 26.83
CA ALA A 578 9.10 -21.36 26.79
C ALA A 578 10.51 -21.45 27.40
N HIS A 579 11.26 -20.36 27.35
CA HIS A 579 12.59 -20.23 27.96
C HIS A 579 12.61 -19.04 28.92
N PRO A 580 13.28 -19.17 30.09
CA PRO A 580 13.42 -18.07 31.02
C PRO A 580 14.04 -16.83 30.37
N VAL A 581 13.56 -15.67 30.78
CA VAL A 581 14.00 -14.36 30.30
C VAL A 581 15.11 -13.84 31.19
N SER A 582 16.19 -13.36 30.58
CA SER A 582 17.30 -12.71 31.28
C SER A 582 17.21 -11.20 31.14
N LEU A 583 17.21 -10.46 32.25
CA LEU A 583 17.08 -9.00 32.32
C LEU A 583 18.38 -8.33 32.87
N PRO A 584 19.57 -8.66 32.32
CA PRO A 584 20.84 -8.25 32.92
C PRO A 584 21.03 -6.74 32.90
N GLY A 585 21.25 -6.15 34.08
CA GLY A 585 21.51 -4.71 34.22
C GLY A 585 20.32 -3.82 33.87
N ALA A 586 19.11 -4.37 33.70
CA ALA A 586 17.90 -3.59 33.53
C ALA A 586 17.60 -2.78 34.81
N THR A 587 17.20 -1.52 34.63
CA THR A 587 16.77 -0.62 35.72
C THR A 587 15.26 -0.59 35.88
N SER A 588 14.53 -0.98 34.83
CA SER A 588 13.07 -1.05 34.82
C SER A 588 12.63 -2.23 33.96
N LEU A 589 11.41 -2.71 34.20
CA LEU A 589 10.69 -3.52 33.23
C LEU A 589 9.77 -2.57 32.46
N SER A 590 9.94 -2.51 31.15
CA SER A 590 9.07 -1.79 30.23
C SER A 590 8.00 -2.73 29.69
N LEU A 591 6.76 -2.27 29.56
CA LEU A 591 5.63 -3.01 29.03
C LEU A 591 4.94 -2.17 27.97
N ARG A 592 4.60 -2.78 26.83
CA ARG A 592 3.76 -2.15 25.80
C ARG A 592 2.37 -2.76 25.88
N VAL A 593 1.43 -1.96 26.39
CA VAL A 593 0.06 -2.40 26.71
C VAL A 593 -0.96 -1.59 25.91
N ILE A 594 -1.82 -2.29 25.18
CA ILE A 594 -2.99 -1.73 24.52
C ILE A 594 -4.16 -1.80 25.49
N VAL A 595 -4.94 -0.72 25.57
CA VAL A 595 -6.27 -0.70 26.18
C VAL A 595 -7.24 -0.08 25.16
N PRO A 596 -8.56 -0.36 25.24
CA PRO A 596 -9.49 0.17 24.25
C PRO A 596 -9.40 1.70 24.11
N PRO A 597 -9.53 2.25 22.89
CA PRO A 597 -9.50 3.69 22.66
C PRO A 597 -10.48 4.45 23.57
N ASN A 598 -10.14 5.70 23.86
CA ASN A 598 -10.93 6.60 24.72
C ASN A 598 -11.11 6.16 26.19
N THR A 599 -10.65 4.97 26.59
CA THR A 599 -10.72 4.53 27.99
C THR A 599 -9.71 5.27 28.86
N THR A 600 -10.07 5.50 30.10
CA THR A 600 -9.14 5.95 31.14
C THR A 600 -9.40 5.09 32.34
N GLY A 601 -8.39 4.71 33.10
CA GLY A 601 -8.66 3.93 34.30
C GLY A 601 -7.67 2.85 34.61
N THR A 602 -7.09 2.26 33.56
CA THR A 602 -6.62 0.89 33.61
C THR A 602 -5.36 0.78 34.45
N ASP A 603 -5.54 0.26 35.66
CA ASP A 603 -4.48 0.04 36.63
C ASP A 603 -4.10 -1.45 36.66
N LEU A 604 -2.82 -1.74 36.46
CA LEU A 604 -2.25 -3.10 36.50
C LEU A 604 -1.11 -3.15 37.52
N ASP A 605 -1.23 -4.03 38.52
CA ASP A 605 -0.09 -4.40 39.37
C ASP A 605 0.80 -5.38 38.58
N VAL A 606 2.12 -5.14 38.58
CA VAL A 606 3.11 -5.92 37.83
C VAL A 606 4.00 -6.68 38.81
N ALA A 607 4.20 -7.97 38.59
CA ALA A 607 5.12 -8.79 39.37
C ALA A 607 5.89 -9.78 38.49
N LEU A 608 7.04 -10.25 38.98
CA LEU A 608 7.88 -11.26 38.33
C LEU A 608 8.10 -12.44 39.27
N THR A 609 8.19 -13.64 38.68
CA THR A 609 8.66 -14.86 39.37
C THR A 609 9.87 -15.44 38.66
N ASP A 610 10.92 -15.77 39.41
CA ASP A 610 12.12 -16.43 38.87
C ASP A 610 11.98 -17.97 38.79
N THR A 611 12.96 -18.65 38.19
CA THR A 611 12.97 -20.11 38.07
C THR A 611 13.09 -20.84 39.41
N SER A 612 13.47 -20.15 40.49
CA SER A 612 13.49 -20.71 41.86
C SER A 612 12.12 -20.63 42.56
N GLY A 613 11.14 -19.96 41.94
CA GLY A 613 9.80 -19.77 42.47
C GLY A 613 9.64 -18.54 43.36
N LYS A 614 10.68 -17.70 43.50
CA LYS A 614 10.56 -16.45 44.27
C LYS A 614 9.84 -15.40 43.44
N ARG A 615 8.91 -14.67 44.08
CA ARG A 615 8.12 -13.60 43.47
C ARG A 615 8.53 -12.22 44.00
N ALA A 616 8.57 -11.23 43.13
CA ALA A 616 8.72 -9.82 43.49
C ALA A 616 7.63 -8.96 42.80
N ASP A 617 6.90 -8.19 43.59
CA ASP A 617 5.97 -7.18 43.07
C ASP A 617 6.75 -5.90 42.73
N LEU A 618 6.63 -5.45 41.48
CA LEU A 618 7.41 -4.34 40.91
C LEU A 618 6.72 -2.98 41.08
N GLY A 619 5.39 -3.00 41.27
CA GLY A 619 4.57 -1.81 41.44
C GLY A 619 3.35 -1.82 40.53
N ARG A 620 2.68 -0.67 40.45
CA ARG A 620 1.47 -0.46 39.64
C ARG A 620 1.76 0.46 38.47
N VAL A 621 1.15 0.16 37.32
CA VAL A 621 1.10 1.04 36.16
C VAL A 621 -0.33 1.47 35.86
N ARG A 622 -0.47 2.69 35.34
CA ARG A 622 -1.71 3.28 34.86
C ARG A 622 -1.61 3.41 33.34
N VAL A 623 -2.60 2.90 32.62
CA VAL A 623 -2.68 2.94 31.15
C VAL A 623 -4.02 3.55 30.76
N ASP A 624 -3.97 4.59 29.93
CA ASP A 624 -5.15 5.20 29.32
C ASP A 624 -5.11 4.97 27.80
N GLY A 625 -6.27 4.75 27.20
CA GLY A 625 -6.44 4.52 25.77
C GLY A 625 -6.16 5.76 24.95
N VAL A 626 -5.64 5.55 23.74
CA VAL A 626 -5.42 6.62 22.77
C VAL A 626 -6.77 7.18 22.30
N PRO A 627 -6.89 8.50 22.05
CA PRO A 627 -8.11 9.06 21.49
C PRO A 627 -8.35 8.44 20.11
N GLY A 628 -9.57 7.98 19.86
CA GLY A 628 -9.90 7.32 18.59
C GLY A 628 -11.37 7.38 18.20
N THR A 629 -11.64 7.17 16.92
CA THR A 629 -12.96 6.95 16.32
C THR A 629 -12.94 5.67 15.48
N SER A 630 -14.08 5.27 14.91
CA SER A 630 -14.12 4.15 13.95
C SER A 630 -13.23 4.39 12.73
N ARG A 631 -12.90 5.65 12.41
CA ARG A 631 -12.07 6.03 11.26
C ARG A 631 -10.56 6.02 11.55
N THR A 632 -10.14 5.70 12.77
CA THR A 632 -8.73 5.78 13.21
C THR A 632 -8.17 4.46 13.74
N SER A 633 -6.87 4.25 13.56
CA SER A 633 -6.10 3.12 14.10
C SER A 633 -5.62 3.37 15.54
N SER A 634 -6.54 3.36 16.50
CA SER A 634 -6.30 3.85 17.85
C SER A 634 -6.06 2.77 18.93
N TYR A 635 -6.14 1.48 18.60
CA TYR A 635 -5.74 0.39 19.50
C TYR A 635 -4.21 0.27 19.55
N TRP A 636 -3.55 1.30 20.07
CA TRP A 636 -2.10 1.43 20.06
C TRP A 636 -1.49 1.26 21.44
N ALA A 637 -0.33 0.59 21.52
CA ALA A 637 0.26 0.22 22.80
C ALA A 637 0.94 1.40 23.48
N ARG A 638 0.58 1.66 24.74
CA ARG A 638 1.28 2.63 25.60
C ARG A 638 2.48 1.92 26.24
N GLU A 639 3.68 2.50 26.08
CA GLU A 639 4.82 2.07 26.87
C GLU A 639 4.70 2.60 28.30
N VAL A 640 4.72 1.69 29.27
CA VAL A 640 4.76 1.98 30.71
C VAL A 640 5.90 1.22 31.37
N ARG A 641 6.45 1.77 32.45
CA ARG A 641 7.63 1.19 33.11
C ARG A 641 7.42 1.06 34.61
N VAL A 642 7.89 -0.07 35.15
CA VAL A 642 8.01 -0.30 36.58
C VAL A 642 9.49 -0.46 36.97
N PRO A 643 9.93 0.09 38.11
CA PRO A 643 11.33 0.02 38.51
C PRO A 643 11.72 -1.42 38.90
N LEU A 644 12.92 -1.82 38.49
CA LEU A 644 13.63 -2.95 39.08
C LEU A 644 14.54 -2.36 40.16
N SER A 645 14.04 -2.24 41.38
CA SER A 645 14.76 -1.63 42.51
C SER A 645 15.90 -2.53 43.02
N ALA A 646 16.74 -2.03 43.93
CA ALA A 646 17.78 -2.85 44.56
C ALA A 646 17.17 -4.03 45.34
N GLU A 647 16.08 -3.77 46.06
CA GLU A 647 15.35 -4.77 46.84
C GLU A 647 14.77 -5.89 45.94
N ILE A 648 14.31 -5.54 44.74
CA ILE A 648 13.84 -6.52 43.75
C ILE A 648 15.00 -7.40 43.27
N ARG A 649 16.16 -6.80 42.97
CA ARG A 649 17.36 -7.53 42.53
C ARG A 649 17.90 -8.50 43.58
N GLU A 650 17.71 -8.19 44.86
CA GLU A 650 18.07 -9.09 45.96
C GLU A 650 17.04 -10.21 46.18
N ARG A 651 15.77 -9.94 45.83
CA ARG A 651 14.66 -10.88 46.04
C ARG A 651 14.58 -11.98 44.98
N ILE A 652 14.78 -11.64 43.71
CA ILE A 652 14.63 -12.58 42.58
C ILE A 652 15.85 -12.59 41.66
N ASP A 653 16.13 -13.74 41.04
CA ASP A 653 17.18 -13.87 40.03
C ASP A 653 16.73 -13.30 38.68
N LEU A 654 17.15 -12.06 38.40
CA LEU A 654 16.88 -11.41 37.11
C LEU A 654 17.59 -12.06 35.91
N GLY A 655 18.53 -12.97 36.15
CA GLY A 655 19.15 -13.77 35.10
C GLY A 655 18.23 -14.86 34.54
N HIS A 656 17.27 -15.32 35.34
CA HIS A 656 16.41 -16.48 35.06
C HIS A 656 14.96 -16.19 35.47
N VAL A 657 14.34 -15.17 34.87
CA VAL A 657 12.94 -14.83 35.15
C VAL A 657 12.01 -15.74 34.36
N LYS A 658 11.06 -16.39 35.03
CA LYS A 658 10.17 -17.39 34.43
C LYS A 658 8.81 -16.84 34.03
N THR A 659 8.21 -16.02 34.89
CA THR A 659 6.80 -15.63 34.74
C THR A 659 6.60 -14.14 34.99
N LEU A 660 5.89 -13.48 34.08
CA LEU A 660 5.33 -12.15 34.25
C LEU A 660 3.89 -12.24 34.75
N HIS A 661 3.55 -11.44 35.76
CA HIS A 661 2.21 -11.35 36.34
C HIS A 661 1.64 -9.95 36.12
N LEU A 662 0.42 -9.87 35.59
CA LEU A 662 -0.34 -8.63 35.42
C LEU A 662 -1.68 -8.77 36.16
N THR A 663 -1.90 -7.97 37.21
CA THR A 663 -3.12 -8.06 38.02
C THR A 663 -3.95 -6.78 37.88
N PRO A 664 -5.14 -6.82 37.28
CA PRO A 664 -5.98 -5.65 37.12
C PRO A 664 -6.56 -5.17 38.45
N ARG A 665 -6.61 -3.85 38.62
CA ARG A 665 -7.12 -3.18 39.83
C ARG A 665 -8.40 -2.39 39.60
N THR A 666 -8.78 -2.18 38.33
CA THR A 666 -10.11 -1.67 37.97
C THR A 666 -11.15 -2.77 38.08
N GLU A 667 -12.40 -2.40 38.37
CA GLU A 667 -13.50 -3.36 38.56
C GLU A 667 -13.71 -4.26 37.35
N SER A 668 -13.66 -3.70 36.15
CA SER A 668 -13.71 -4.41 34.88
C SER A 668 -12.81 -3.74 33.85
N GLY A 669 -12.54 -4.45 32.75
CA GLY A 669 -11.81 -3.91 31.62
C GLY A 669 -11.20 -4.98 30.72
N THR A 670 -10.58 -4.49 29.65
CA THR A 670 -9.87 -5.29 28.67
C THR A 670 -8.52 -4.64 28.39
N ALA A 671 -7.49 -5.44 28.18
CA ALA A 671 -6.16 -4.98 27.79
C ALA A 671 -5.42 -6.07 27.00
N TRP A 672 -4.45 -5.67 26.19
CA TRP A 672 -3.58 -6.59 25.46
C TRP A 672 -2.11 -6.22 25.71
N LEU A 673 -1.30 -7.18 26.15
CA LEU A 673 0.14 -7.00 26.24
C LEU A 673 0.78 -7.41 24.91
N VAL A 674 1.47 -6.47 24.26
CA VAL A 674 2.25 -6.70 23.04
C VAL A 674 3.60 -7.34 23.38
N ASP A 675 4.31 -6.77 24.36
CA ASP A 675 5.49 -7.37 24.98
C ASP A 675 5.87 -6.68 26.30
N ALA A 676 6.82 -7.29 27.02
CA ALA A 676 7.56 -6.63 28.10
C ALA A 676 9.07 -6.90 27.99
N GLN A 677 9.89 -5.89 28.28
CA GLN A 677 11.33 -5.93 28.10
C GLN A 677 12.08 -5.30 29.27
N GLY A 678 13.22 -5.86 29.66
CA GLY A 678 14.14 -5.18 30.56
C GLY A 678 14.68 -3.92 29.88
N TRP A 679 14.69 -2.80 30.59
CA TRP A 679 15.09 -1.50 30.07
C TRP A 679 16.13 -0.85 30.97
N ARG A 680 17.11 -0.18 30.35
CA ARG A 680 17.98 0.80 31.02
C ARG A 680 18.26 1.98 30.09
N PRO A 681 18.69 3.14 30.63
CA PRO A 681 19.14 4.25 29.81
C PRO A 681 20.28 3.87 28.85
N GLY A 682 20.19 4.32 27.59
CA GLY A 682 21.31 4.36 26.64
C GLY A 682 20.98 3.85 25.23
N THR A 683 21.72 4.38 24.26
CA THR A 683 21.77 3.95 22.86
C THR A 683 23.14 3.31 22.58
N PRO A 684 23.28 1.98 22.68
CA PRO A 684 24.55 1.32 22.37
C PRO A 684 24.92 1.56 20.90
N VAL A 685 26.23 1.57 20.62
CA VAL A 685 26.72 1.59 19.23
C VAL A 685 26.19 0.36 18.51
N VAL A 686 25.61 0.58 17.33
CA VAL A 686 25.10 -0.48 16.47
C VAL A 686 26.23 -1.00 15.59
N GLU A 687 26.51 -2.29 15.72
CA GLU A 687 27.37 -3.03 14.82
C GLU A 687 26.47 -3.98 14.03
N PRO A 688 26.20 -3.69 12.74
CA PRO A 688 25.34 -4.54 11.93
C PRO A 688 25.82 -5.98 11.90
N ALA A 689 24.90 -6.92 12.05
CA ALA A 689 25.23 -8.32 11.92
C ALA A 689 25.46 -8.67 10.44
N GLN A 690 26.26 -9.71 10.23
CA GLN A 690 26.33 -10.39 8.93
C GLN A 690 25.12 -11.32 8.82
N LEU A 691 24.07 -10.83 8.17
CA LEU A 691 22.82 -11.56 7.95
C LEU A 691 22.82 -12.20 6.56
N ALA A 692 22.11 -13.32 6.43
CA ALA A 692 21.75 -13.84 5.11
C ALA A 692 20.67 -12.94 4.51
N ARG A 693 20.74 -12.68 3.20
CA ARG A 693 19.66 -11.99 2.47
C ARG A 693 18.92 -13.00 1.60
N VAL A 694 17.59 -12.93 1.58
CA VAL A 694 16.73 -13.77 0.75
C VAL A 694 15.97 -12.88 -0.24
N ASP A 695 16.07 -13.20 -1.52
CA ASP A 695 15.33 -12.56 -2.62
C ASP A 695 14.55 -13.65 -3.36
N VAL A 696 13.22 -13.52 -3.42
CA VAL A 696 12.36 -14.38 -4.23
C VAL A 696 12.27 -13.74 -5.62
N GLY A 697 12.55 -14.53 -6.66
CA GLY A 697 12.38 -14.14 -8.05
C GLY A 697 11.12 -14.74 -8.65
N HIS A 698 10.92 -14.40 -9.92
CA HIS A 698 9.79 -14.85 -10.72
C HIS A 698 10.27 -15.69 -11.90
N LEU A 699 9.50 -16.71 -12.29
CA LEU A 699 9.76 -17.57 -13.44
C LEU A 699 8.50 -17.75 -14.27
N THR A 700 8.57 -17.39 -15.55
CA THR A 700 7.47 -17.63 -16.51
C THR A 700 7.78 -18.86 -17.37
N VAL A 701 6.81 -19.74 -17.54
CA VAL A 701 6.92 -21.01 -18.29
C VAL A 701 5.65 -21.27 -19.07
N MET A 702 5.69 -21.99 -20.20
CA MET A 702 4.46 -22.48 -20.86
C MET A 702 3.91 -23.69 -20.11
N GLU A 703 2.58 -23.83 -20.02
CA GLU A 703 1.93 -25.00 -19.43
C GLU A 703 2.14 -26.28 -20.27
N GLY A 704 2.00 -26.18 -21.59
CA GLY A 704 2.16 -27.26 -22.56
C GLY A 704 0.92 -28.14 -22.72
N ASP A 705 0.83 -28.87 -23.82
CA ASP A 705 -0.37 -29.65 -24.20
C ASP A 705 -0.76 -30.83 -23.28
N SER A 706 0.17 -31.34 -22.46
CA SER A 706 -0.09 -32.54 -21.65
C SER A 706 0.96 -32.82 -20.56
N GLY A 707 0.51 -33.59 -19.57
CA GLY A 707 1.36 -34.12 -18.50
C GLY A 707 1.62 -33.10 -17.41
N THR A 708 2.59 -33.39 -16.55
CA THR A 708 2.86 -32.56 -15.37
C THR A 708 4.34 -32.27 -15.28
N ARG A 709 4.69 -30.99 -15.09
CA ARG A 709 6.08 -30.53 -14.92
C ARG A 709 6.23 -29.83 -13.58
N THR A 710 7.33 -30.08 -12.91
CA THR A 710 7.67 -29.39 -11.66
C THR A 710 8.77 -28.39 -11.91
N TYR A 711 8.46 -27.12 -11.69
CA TYR A 711 9.40 -26.01 -11.72
C TYR A 711 9.83 -25.63 -10.31
N GLN A 712 10.87 -24.82 -10.22
CA GLN A 712 11.44 -24.39 -8.95
C GLN A 712 11.42 -22.89 -8.92
N VAL A 713 10.76 -22.33 -7.91
CA VAL A 713 10.75 -20.87 -7.73
C VAL A 713 12.18 -20.41 -7.48
N PRO A 714 12.69 -19.41 -8.23
CA PRO A 714 14.03 -18.93 -8.04
C PRO A 714 14.13 -18.19 -6.70
N VAL A 715 14.76 -18.80 -5.71
CA VAL A 715 15.04 -18.17 -4.42
C VAL A 715 16.54 -18.01 -4.26
N GLN A 716 17.01 -16.76 -4.27
CA GLN A 716 18.41 -16.44 -4.11
C GLN A 716 18.70 -16.13 -2.64
N VAL A 717 19.69 -16.83 -2.06
CA VAL A 717 20.19 -16.56 -0.72
C VAL A 717 21.63 -16.04 -0.79
N SER A 718 21.81 -14.75 -0.51
CA SER A 718 23.08 -14.03 -0.59
C SER A 718 23.57 -13.57 0.80
N GLY A 719 24.67 -12.80 0.83
CA GLY A 719 25.28 -12.33 2.07
C GLY A 719 26.20 -13.36 2.74
N SER A 720 26.27 -13.31 4.07
CA SER A 720 27.14 -14.20 4.86
C SER A 720 26.41 -14.62 6.13
N GLY A 721 26.36 -15.92 6.41
CA GLY A 721 25.66 -16.47 7.57
C GLY A 721 24.47 -17.35 7.18
N GLY A 722 23.61 -17.60 8.16
CA GLY A 722 22.36 -18.33 7.97
C GLY A 722 21.32 -17.89 8.98
N GLY A 723 20.06 -18.14 8.64
CA GLY A 723 18.90 -17.69 9.39
C GLY A 723 17.69 -18.57 9.11
N GLU A 724 16.54 -18.07 9.51
CA GLU A 724 15.23 -18.66 9.29
C GLU A 724 14.32 -17.60 8.68
N VAL A 725 13.60 -18.01 7.64
CA VAL A 725 12.55 -17.23 6.99
C VAL A 725 11.28 -18.05 6.94
N ARG A 726 10.15 -17.36 6.76
CA ARG A 726 8.85 -17.97 6.55
C ARG A 726 8.42 -17.76 5.12
N LEU A 727 8.20 -18.85 4.41
CA LEU A 727 7.60 -18.85 3.09
C LEU A 727 6.09 -18.95 3.21
N PHE A 728 5.38 -18.27 2.33
CA PHE A 728 3.94 -18.37 2.14
C PHE A 728 3.74 -18.77 0.69
N VAL A 729 3.25 -19.99 0.47
CA VAL A 729 3.23 -20.63 -0.85
C VAL A 729 1.78 -20.89 -1.23
N ASP A 730 1.36 -20.39 -2.40
CA ASP A 730 0.06 -20.73 -2.97
C ASP A 730 0.07 -22.23 -3.34
N GLU A 731 -0.90 -22.99 -2.82
CA GLU A 731 -1.04 -24.43 -3.07
C GLU A 731 -2.39 -24.73 -3.74
N PRO A 732 -2.45 -25.64 -4.73
CA PRO A 732 -3.70 -26.00 -5.40
C PRO A 732 -4.78 -26.47 -4.40
N GLY A 733 -5.99 -25.91 -4.52
CA GLY A 733 -7.13 -26.24 -3.67
C GLY A 733 -7.12 -25.59 -2.29
N SER A 734 -6.13 -24.75 -1.97
CA SER A 734 -6.10 -23.94 -0.77
C SER A 734 -6.65 -22.53 -1.04
N ASP A 735 -7.56 -22.06 -0.20
CA ASP A 735 -8.07 -20.68 -0.26
C ASP A 735 -7.04 -19.65 0.23
N ARG A 736 -5.93 -20.11 0.85
CA ARG A 736 -4.87 -19.28 1.44
C ARG A 736 -3.47 -19.85 1.20
N PRO A 737 -2.42 -19.01 1.22
CA PRO A 737 -1.05 -19.50 1.16
C PRO A 737 -0.70 -20.37 2.37
N VAL A 738 0.00 -21.47 2.13
CA VAL A 738 0.51 -22.34 3.20
C VAL A 738 1.83 -21.78 3.74
N ALA A 739 1.87 -21.53 5.04
CA ALA A 739 3.07 -21.01 5.70
C ALA A 739 4.07 -22.13 6.05
N ARG A 740 5.32 -21.97 5.63
CA ARG A 740 6.42 -22.92 5.88
C ARG A 740 7.66 -22.19 6.40
N THR A 741 8.17 -22.58 7.56
CA THR A 741 9.41 -22.00 8.10
C THR A 741 10.63 -22.78 7.58
N VAL A 742 11.58 -22.08 6.95
CA VAL A 742 12.74 -22.68 6.30
C VAL A 742 14.03 -22.06 6.81
N LYS A 743 15.05 -22.91 7.02
CA LYS A 743 16.41 -22.46 7.33
C LYS A 743 17.12 -22.08 6.04
N VAL A 744 17.71 -20.90 6.01
CA VAL A 744 18.44 -20.37 4.86
C VAL A 744 19.90 -20.16 5.21
N ARG A 745 20.78 -20.36 4.24
CA ARG A 745 22.21 -20.06 4.35
C ARG A 745 22.70 -19.49 3.03
N ALA A 746 23.60 -18.52 3.08
CA ALA A 746 24.17 -17.94 1.87
C ALA A 746 24.74 -19.05 0.95
N GLY A 747 24.37 -19.01 -0.33
CA GLY A 747 24.78 -19.97 -1.35
C GLY A 747 24.07 -21.33 -1.32
N THR A 748 23.09 -21.54 -0.42
CA THR A 748 22.27 -22.77 -0.45
C THR A 748 20.98 -22.55 -1.23
N ARG A 749 20.56 -23.60 -1.95
CA ARG A 749 19.26 -23.65 -2.61
C ARG A 749 18.14 -23.77 -1.57
N VAL A 750 17.04 -23.08 -1.83
CA VAL A 750 15.76 -23.25 -1.11
C VAL A 750 14.81 -23.92 -2.08
N ASP A 751 14.34 -25.11 -1.72
CA ASP A 751 13.45 -25.89 -2.59
C ASP A 751 12.00 -25.48 -2.40
N VAL A 752 11.44 -24.85 -3.43
CA VAL A 752 10.02 -24.50 -3.51
C VAL A 752 9.49 -25.01 -4.85
N PRO A 753 9.08 -26.30 -4.90
CA PRO A 753 8.54 -26.89 -6.11
C PRO A 753 7.15 -26.34 -6.40
N VAL A 754 6.92 -25.97 -7.66
CA VAL A 754 5.59 -25.66 -8.20
C VAL A 754 5.30 -26.65 -9.30
N THR A 755 4.11 -27.24 -9.26
CA THR A 755 3.67 -28.22 -10.25
C THR A 755 2.70 -27.57 -11.20
N VAL A 756 3.03 -27.58 -12.48
CA VAL A 756 2.21 -27.09 -13.58
C VAL A 756 1.70 -28.29 -14.37
N GLU A 757 0.39 -28.34 -14.58
CA GLU A 757 -0.29 -29.37 -15.38
C GLU A 757 -0.58 -28.79 -16.76
N GLY A 758 -0.07 -29.46 -17.79
CA GLY A 758 -0.32 -29.10 -19.16
C GLY A 758 -1.62 -29.71 -19.67
N ASN A 759 -2.36 -28.96 -20.48
CA ASN A 759 -3.65 -29.35 -21.03
C ASN A 759 -3.83 -28.79 -22.46
N THR A 760 -4.98 -29.05 -23.09
CA THR A 760 -5.26 -28.59 -24.47
C THR A 760 -6.50 -27.68 -24.57
N ARG A 761 -6.86 -27.01 -23.47
CA ARG A 761 -8.07 -26.23 -23.33
C ARG A 761 -7.69 -24.82 -22.88
N TYR A 762 -8.09 -23.87 -23.72
CA TYR A 762 -7.91 -22.46 -23.44
C TYR A 762 -8.33 -22.06 -22.03
N SER A 763 -7.39 -21.46 -21.31
CA SER A 763 -7.54 -20.95 -19.96
C SER A 763 -6.78 -19.63 -19.82
N SER A 764 -6.67 -19.13 -18.59
CA SER A 764 -5.89 -17.94 -18.24
C SER A 764 -4.61 -18.38 -17.54
N ASP A 765 -3.54 -17.59 -17.56
CA ASP A 765 -2.28 -17.91 -16.88
C ASP A 765 -2.43 -18.44 -15.44
N ASP A 766 -1.75 -19.54 -15.09
CA ASP A 766 -1.79 -20.05 -13.70
C ASP A 766 -0.68 -19.41 -12.86
N LEU A 767 -1.08 -18.59 -11.88
CA LEU A 767 -0.17 -17.84 -11.01
C LEU A 767 0.09 -18.59 -9.71
N HIS A 768 1.31 -19.09 -9.52
CA HIS A 768 1.75 -19.74 -8.28
C HIS A 768 2.69 -18.82 -7.50
N ARG A 769 2.13 -18.02 -6.59
CA ARG A 769 2.91 -17.03 -5.82
C ARG A 769 3.63 -17.65 -4.63
N VAL A 770 4.79 -17.09 -4.35
CA VAL A 770 5.58 -17.35 -3.15
C VAL A 770 6.01 -16.03 -2.55
N ALA A 771 5.69 -15.84 -1.28
CA ALA A 771 6.19 -14.71 -0.51
C ALA A 771 7.07 -15.15 0.65
N VAL A 772 7.90 -14.24 1.14
CA VAL A 772 8.83 -14.52 2.24
C VAL A 772 8.87 -13.41 3.28
N LYS A 773 8.86 -13.82 4.54
CA LYS A 773 9.00 -12.94 5.71
C LYS A 773 10.15 -13.39 6.60
N THR A 774 10.83 -12.43 7.19
CA THR A 774 11.94 -12.68 8.10
C THR A 774 11.46 -13.30 9.41
N VAL A 775 12.18 -14.31 9.91
CA VAL A 775 11.99 -14.86 11.27
C VAL A 775 13.17 -14.49 12.17
N ARG A 776 14.38 -14.89 11.79
CA ARG A 776 15.63 -14.53 12.51
C ARG A 776 16.89 -14.79 11.71
N GLY A 777 17.95 -14.02 11.94
CA GLY A 777 19.28 -14.24 11.34
C GLY A 777 19.33 -14.06 9.81
N ALA A 778 18.26 -13.55 9.21
CA ALA A 778 18.14 -13.27 7.80
C ALA A 778 17.40 -11.93 7.61
N VAL A 779 17.51 -11.36 6.43
CA VAL A 779 16.73 -10.22 5.95
C VAL A 779 16.16 -10.56 4.58
N VAL A 780 15.05 -9.93 4.23
CA VAL A 780 14.38 -10.17 2.95
C VAL A 780 14.52 -8.95 2.07
N GLY A 781 14.99 -9.21 0.87
CA GLY A 781 15.02 -8.32 -0.25
C GLY A 781 13.68 -8.27 -0.97
N SER A 782 13.66 -8.83 -2.17
CA SER A 782 12.44 -9.13 -2.93
C SER A 782 11.60 -10.17 -2.19
N TYR A 783 10.44 -9.74 -1.68
CA TYR A 783 9.62 -10.53 -0.76
C TYR A 783 8.56 -11.37 -1.46
N LEU A 784 8.28 -11.12 -2.74
CA LEU A 784 7.24 -11.75 -3.53
C LEU A 784 7.83 -12.19 -4.88
N GLY A 785 7.39 -13.33 -5.37
CA GLY A 785 7.72 -13.89 -6.68
C GLY A 785 6.91 -15.17 -6.90
N GLY A 786 7.41 -16.10 -7.71
CA GLY A 786 6.66 -17.33 -7.99
C GLY A 786 6.95 -17.95 -9.35
N VAL A 787 5.99 -18.74 -9.83
CA VAL A 787 5.94 -19.26 -11.20
C VAL A 787 4.63 -18.80 -11.84
N THR A 788 4.71 -18.23 -13.04
CA THR A 788 3.55 -18.04 -13.92
C THR A 788 3.60 -19.11 -15.00
N ALA A 789 2.56 -19.94 -15.07
CA ALA A 789 2.36 -20.86 -16.17
C ALA A 789 1.48 -20.19 -17.22
N GLN A 790 2.09 -19.85 -18.36
CA GLN A 790 1.41 -19.26 -19.50
C GLN A 790 0.56 -20.29 -20.23
N ASN A 791 -0.70 -19.95 -20.48
CA ASN A 791 -1.57 -20.73 -21.35
C ASN A 791 -1.01 -20.70 -22.79
N ASP A 792 -0.75 -21.86 -23.39
CA ASP A 792 -0.30 -21.98 -24.79
C ASP A 792 -1.36 -22.52 -25.74
N ASP A 793 -2.58 -22.70 -25.23
CA ASP A 793 -3.72 -23.17 -26.00
C ASP A 793 -4.43 -22.06 -26.78
N PRO A 794 -4.92 -22.34 -28.00
CA PRO A 794 -5.59 -21.34 -28.81
C PRO A 794 -6.98 -21.01 -28.27
N GLN A 795 -7.33 -19.72 -28.26
CA GLN A 795 -8.67 -19.26 -27.88
C GLN A 795 -9.75 -19.85 -28.82
N PRO A 796 -10.86 -20.41 -28.29
CA PRO A 796 -11.95 -20.90 -29.11
C PRO A 796 -12.58 -19.80 -29.98
N THR A 797 -12.86 -20.12 -31.24
CA THR A 797 -13.58 -19.19 -32.13
C THR A 797 -15.05 -19.14 -31.73
N VAL A 798 -15.61 -17.93 -31.69
CA VAL A 798 -17.02 -17.68 -31.38
C VAL A 798 -17.84 -17.56 -32.67
N THR A 799 -19.01 -18.17 -32.69
CA THR A 799 -20.03 -18.01 -33.75
C THR A 799 -21.38 -17.71 -33.14
N MET A 800 -22.27 -17.04 -33.88
CA MET A 800 -23.66 -16.82 -33.46
C MET A 800 -24.63 -17.31 -34.53
N THR A 801 -25.72 -17.94 -34.11
CA THR A 801 -26.77 -18.47 -35.00
C THR A 801 -28.17 -18.14 -34.46
N PRO A 802 -29.14 -17.83 -35.33
CA PRO A 802 -30.51 -17.58 -34.87
C PRO A 802 -31.16 -18.88 -34.36
N VAL A 803 -31.85 -18.79 -33.21
CA VAL A 803 -32.70 -19.86 -32.64
C VAL A 803 -34.17 -19.52 -32.82
N ALA A 804 -34.54 -18.27 -32.57
CA ALA A 804 -35.85 -17.68 -32.82
C ALA A 804 -35.67 -16.22 -33.25
N ASP A 805 -35.45 -16.00 -34.54
CA ASP A 805 -35.26 -14.67 -35.14
C ASP A 805 -36.52 -14.13 -35.82
N GLN A 806 -37.61 -14.89 -35.82
CA GLN A 806 -38.93 -14.44 -36.27
C GLN A 806 -39.95 -14.82 -35.22
N VAL A 807 -40.42 -13.82 -34.49
CA VAL A 807 -41.29 -14.02 -33.34
C VAL A 807 -42.52 -13.13 -33.39
N THR A 808 -43.46 -13.45 -32.53
CA THR A 808 -44.63 -12.62 -32.27
C THR A 808 -44.37 -11.85 -30.96
N GLU A 809 -44.90 -10.64 -30.83
CA GLU A 809 -44.87 -9.87 -29.59
C GLU A 809 -45.19 -10.72 -28.34
N GLY A 810 -44.44 -10.47 -27.27
CA GLY A 810 -44.47 -11.27 -26.05
C GLY A 810 -43.64 -12.56 -26.13
N GLN A 811 -42.99 -12.87 -27.26
CA GLN A 811 -42.00 -13.94 -27.38
C GLN A 811 -40.59 -13.35 -27.62
N PRO A 812 -39.56 -13.89 -26.96
CA PRO A 812 -38.21 -13.36 -27.09
C PRO A 812 -37.58 -13.72 -28.44
N LEU A 813 -36.87 -12.76 -29.03
CA LEU A 813 -35.88 -13.07 -30.07
C LEU A 813 -34.71 -13.81 -29.42
N VAL A 814 -34.25 -14.92 -29.99
CA VAL A 814 -33.18 -15.76 -29.41
C VAL A 814 -32.09 -16.08 -30.43
N TRP A 815 -30.84 -15.85 -30.05
CA TRP A 815 -29.65 -16.27 -30.79
C TRP A 815 -28.76 -17.15 -29.91
N ARG A 816 -28.21 -18.21 -30.50
CA ARG A 816 -27.24 -19.08 -29.86
C ARG A 816 -25.83 -18.67 -30.22
N ILE A 817 -25.05 -18.30 -29.23
CA ILE A 817 -23.61 -18.09 -29.32
C ILE A 817 -22.92 -19.43 -29.03
N THR A 818 -22.01 -19.86 -29.90
CA THR A 818 -21.34 -21.17 -29.86
C THR A 818 -19.83 -21.02 -30.03
N LEU A 819 -19.08 -21.72 -29.19
CA LEU A 819 -17.62 -21.86 -29.25
C LEU A 819 -17.21 -23.07 -30.08
N SER A 820 -16.07 -23.01 -30.77
CA SER A 820 -15.49 -24.15 -31.47
C SER A 820 -15.01 -25.27 -30.54
N ALA A 821 -14.68 -24.93 -29.30
CA ALA A 821 -14.25 -25.84 -28.23
C ALA A 821 -14.59 -25.23 -26.86
N THR A 822 -14.65 -26.07 -25.82
CA THR A 822 -14.87 -25.62 -24.44
C THR A 822 -13.61 -24.99 -23.86
N ALA A 823 -13.68 -23.75 -23.39
CA ALA A 823 -12.64 -23.11 -22.57
C ALA A 823 -12.80 -23.49 -21.08
N ASP A 824 -11.72 -23.41 -20.30
CA ASP A 824 -11.75 -23.52 -18.83
C ASP A 824 -11.92 -22.16 -18.12
N VAL A 825 -11.99 -21.09 -18.90
CA VAL A 825 -12.39 -19.74 -18.48
C VAL A 825 -13.69 -19.32 -19.15
N VAL A 826 -14.30 -18.26 -18.61
CA VAL A 826 -15.46 -17.61 -19.24
C VAL A 826 -14.99 -16.85 -20.49
N LEU A 827 -15.71 -17.00 -21.59
CA LEU A 827 -15.47 -16.21 -22.80
C LEU A 827 -16.54 -15.15 -22.99
N TRP A 828 -16.08 -13.90 -23.06
CA TRP A 828 -16.93 -12.72 -23.26
C TRP A 828 -17.18 -12.45 -24.73
N THR A 829 -18.39 -12.01 -25.02
CA THR A 829 -18.89 -11.64 -26.35
C THR A 829 -19.81 -10.44 -26.20
N ASP A 830 -19.84 -9.58 -27.21
CA ASP A 830 -20.65 -8.38 -27.16
C ASP A 830 -21.56 -8.25 -28.37
N LEU A 831 -22.74 -7.68 -28.15
CA LEU A 831 -23.73 -7.47 -29.19
C LEU A 831 -24.05 -5.99 -29.29
N GLN A 832 -23.64 -5.38 -30.39
CA GLN A 832 -23.99 -4.01 -30.69
C GLN A 832 -25.35 -3.96 -31.37
N LEU A 833 -26.28 -3.20 -30.79
CA LEU A 833 -27.53 -2.87 -31.46
C LEU A 833 -27.25 -1.82 -32.54
N LEU A 834 -27.67 -2.11 -33.77
CA LEU A 834 -27.46 -1.23 -34.92
C LEU A 834 -28.79 -0.70 -35.42
N PRO A 835 -28.81 0.52 -35.98
CA PRO A 835 -29.95 1.00 -36.74
C PRO A 835 -30.30 0.00 -37.87
N VAL A 836 -31.59 -0.30 -37.99
CA VAL A 836 -32.08 -1.16 -39.08
C VAL A 836 -31.95 -0.43 -40.41
N SER A 837 -31.53 -1.14 -41.45
CA SER A 837 -31.30 -0.55 -42.77
C SER A 837 -32.58 -0.34 -43.58
N ASP A 838 -33.61 -1.15 -43.34
CA ASP A 838 -34.91 -1.13 -44.00
C ASP A 838 -35.99 -1.62 -43.03
N GLY A 839 -37.16 -0.95 -42.97
CA GLY A 839 -38.28 -1.30 -42.09
C GLY A 839 -38.38 -0.48 -40.79
N THR A 840 -39.33 -0.83 -39.93
CA THR A 840 -39.49 -0.25 -38.59
C THR A 840 -38.54 -0.93 -37.62
N GLU A 841 -37.87 -0.15 -36.76
CA GLU A 841 -36.97 -0.69 -35.73
C GLU A 841 -37.75 -0.97 -34.45
N LEU A 842 -37.44 -2.10 -33.80
CA LEU A 842 -37.91 -2.37 -32.44
C LEU A 842 -37.57 -1.18 -31.54
N SER A 843 -38.51 -0.71 -30.75
CA SER A 843 -38.41 0.49 -29.92
C SER A 843 -38.20 0.17 -28.44
N THR A 844 -38.07 1.22 -27.63
CA THR A 844 -37.99 1.12 -26.18
C THR A 844 -39.31 0.75 -25.51
N THR A 845 -40.46 0.81 -26.20
CA THR A 845 -41.74 0.36 -25.64
C THR A 845 -41.99 -1.13 -25.84
N ASP A 846 -41.28 -1.75 -26.80
CA ASP A 846 -41.60 -3.10 -27.28
C ASP A 846 -40.79 -4.18 -26.55
N VAL A 847 -40.02 -3.76 -25.54
CA VAL A 847 -39.25 -4.61 -24.63
C VAL A 847 -39.60 -4.28 -23.16
N PRO A 848 -39.43 -5.22 -22.22
CA PRO A 848 -39.77 -4.98 -20.82
C PRO A 848 -38.96 -3.83 -20.21
N ALA A 849 -39.64 -2.93 -19.50
CA ALA A 849 -39.01 -1.80 -18.80
C ALA A 849 -37.87 -2.23 -17.86
N THR A 850 -38.03 -3.38 -17.19
CA THR A 850 -36.99 -3.94 -16.32
C THR A 850 -35.77 -4.41 -17.10
N TRP A 851 -35.95 -4.97 -18.30
CA TRP A 851 -34.85 -5.43 -19.13
C TRP A 851 -34.03 -4.25 -19.70
N LEU A 852 -34.71 -3.17 -20.12
CA LEU A 852 -34.08 -1.93 -20.54
C LEU A 852 -33.28 -1.25 -19.42
N ASP A 853 -33.84 -1.22 -18.21
CA ASP A 853 -33.17 -0.67 -17.05
C ASP A 853 -31.95 -1.52 -16.66
N GLU A 854 -32.11 -2.85 -16.60
CA GLU A 854 -31.05 -3.80 -16.24
C GLU A 854 -29.86 -3.79 -17.22
N HIS A 855 -30.10 -3.69 -18.53
CA HIS A 855 -29.03 -3.78 -19.53
C HIS A 855 -28.50 -2.42 -19.99
N PHE A 856 -29.33 -1.36 -19.92
CA PHE A 856 -28.99 -0.06 -20.51
C PHE A 856 -29.27 1.14 -19.60
N GLY A 857 -29.84 0.96 -18.40
CA GLY A 857 -30.25 2.07 -17.53
C GLY A 857 -31.26 3.02 -18.19
N ALA A 858 -32.04 2.50 -19.14
CA ALA A 858 -32.94 3.27 -20.00
C ALA A 858 -34.41 3.08 -19.60
N SER A 859 -35.20 4.15 -19.76
CA SER A 859 -36.65 4.11 -19.61
C SER A 859 -37.32 3.86 -20.96
N PRO A 860 -38.45 3.11 -20.99
CA PRO A 860 -39.31 2.99 -22.18
C PRO A 860 -39.74 4.34 -22.74
N ASP A 861 -40.04 5.30 -21.86
CA ASP A 861 -40.51 6.64 -22.23
C ASP A 861 -39.36 7.69 -22.27
N PRO A 862 -39.33 8.58 -23.28
CA PRO A 862 -40.15 8.55 -24.49
C PRO A 862 -39.71 7.41 -25.42
N GLU A 863 -40.67 6.88 -26.17
CA GLU A 863 -40.46 5.86 -27.21
C GLU A 863 -39.37 6.31 -28.20
N ARG A 864 -38.37 5.46 -28.38
CA ARG A 864 -37.21 5.68 -29.26
C ARG A 864 -36.83 4.35 -29.91
N PRO A 865 -36.24 4.35 -31.11
CA PRO A 865 -35.61 3.16 -31.67
C PRO A 865 -34.62 2.56 -30.66
N LEU A 866 -34.59 1.24 -30.50
CA LEU A 866 -33.81 0.59 -29.47
C LEU A 866 -32.29 0.85 -29.64
N SER A 867 -31.79 0.99 -30.88
CA SER A 867 -30.41 1.40 -31.15
C SER A 867 -30.11 2.86 -30.79
N ALA A 868 -31.12 3.73 -30.75
CA ALA A 868 -31.01 5.15 -30.41
C ALA A 868 -31.26 5.43 -28.92
N ALA A 869 -31.75 4.45 -28.16
CA ALA A 869 -31.93 4.52 -26.72
C ALA A 869 -30.59 4.47 -25.95
N LEU A 870 -29.51 4.09 -26.65
CA LEU A 870 -28.19 3.82 -26.11
C LEU A 870 -27.26 5.05 -26.25
N PRO A 871 -26.45 5.38 -25.23
CA PRO A 871 -25.26 6.23 -25.42
C PRO A 871 -24.33 5.61 -26.49
N ASP A 872 -23.70 6.45 -27.32
CA ASP A 872 -22.79 6.01 -28.40
C ASP A 872 -21.81 4.93 -27.89
N GLY A 873 -21.93 3.70 -28.42
CA GLY A 873 -21.03 2.58 -28.13
C GLY A 873 -21.45 1.58 -27.05
N THR A 874 -22.71 1.61 -26.56
CA THR A 874 -23.20 0.64 -25.56
C THR A 874 -23.45 -0.75 -26.18
N LEU A 875 -22.98 -1.81 -25.51
CA LEU A 875 -23.01 -3.21 -25.98
C LEU A 875 -23.88 -4.07 -25.06
N LEU A 876 -24.69 -4.96 -25.64
CA LEU A 876 -25.37 -6.02 -24.92
C LEU A 876 -24.38 -7.18 -24.71
N MET A 877 -23.90 -7.34 -23.48
CA MET A 877 -22.86 -8.33 -23.19
C MET A 877 -23.44 -9.73 -23.03
N SER A 878 -22.63 -10.72 -23.39
CA SER A 878 -22.92 -12.15 -23.24
C SER A 878 -21.66 -12.88 -22.81
N GLU A 879 -21.81 -13.84 -21.89
CA GLU A 879 -20.74 -14.71 -21.44
C GLU A 879 -21.05 -16.18 -21.78
N VAL A 880 -20.11 -16.87 -22.42
CA VAL A 880 -20.16 -18.34 -22.49
C VAL A 880 -19.46 -18.89 -21.24
N PRO A 881 -20.19 -19.58 -20.33
CA PRO A 881 -19.59 -20.05 -19.08
C PRO A 881 -18.45 -21.04 -19.32
N ALA A 882 -17.47 -21.05 -18.43
CA ALA A 882 -16.40 -22.05 -18.44
C ALA A 882 -16.96 -23.48 -18.54
N GLY A 883 -16.36 -24.30 -19.40
CA GLY A 883 -16.81 -25.67 -19.68
C GLY A 883 -18.05 -25.79 -20.57
N SER A 884 -18.67 -24.69 -20.99
CA SER A 884 -19.82 -24.69 -21.90
C SER A 884 -19.39 -24.47 -23.35
N LEU A 885 -20.14 -25.05 -24.29
CA LEU A 885 -19.94 -24.82 -25.73
C LEU A 885 -20.82 -23.70 -26.28
N SER A 886 -21.88 -23.32 -25.57
CA SER A 886 -22.84 -22.35 -26.10
C SER A 886 -23.68 -21.72 -25.00
N ILE A 887 -24.21 -20.54 -25.28
CA ILE A 887 -25.26 -19.86 -24.52
C ILE A 887 -26.34 -19.34 -25.47
N ASP A 888 -27.59 -19.30 -25.01
CA ASP A 888 -28.68 -18.64 -25.72
C ASP A 888 -28.85 -17.22 -25.16
N MET A 889 -28.66 -16.23 -26.02
CA MET A 889 -28.94 -14.82 -25.75
C MET A 889 -30.36 -14.52 -26.21
N SER A 890 -31.15 -13.88 -25.36
CA SER A 890 -32.52 -13.49 -25.68
C SER A 890 -32.74 -11.98 -25.54
N VAL A 891 -33.41 -11.38 -26.53
CA VAL A 891 -34.02 -10.06 -26.41
C VAL A 891 -35.53 -10.23 -26.22
N PRO A 892 -36.06 -10.02 -25.01
CA PRO A 892 -37.47 -10.18 -24.72
C PRO A 892 -38.31 -9.08 -25.37
N THR A 893 -39.49 -9.43 -25.87
CA THR A 893 -40.48 -8.47 -26.37
C THR A 893 -41.69 -8.44 -25.44
N VAL A 894 -42.41 -7.31 -25.39
CA VAL A 894 -43.71 -7.22 -24.72
C VAL A 894 -44.84 -7.39 -25.72
N THR A 895 -46.05 -7.64 -25.21
CA THR A 895 -47.28 -7.58 -26.01
C THR A 895 -47.99 -6.30 -25.64
N ASP A 896 -48.48 -5.57 -26.63
CA ASP A 896 -49.35 -4.42 -26.41
C ASP A 896 -50.66 -4.50 -27.21
N GLU A 897 -51.41 -3.39 -27.24
CA GLU A 897 -52.70 -3.28 -27.94
C GLU A 897 -52.63 -2.37 -29.18
N LEU A 898 -51.42 -1.93 -29.56
CA LEU A 898 -51.18 -1.16 -30.76
C LEU A 898 -51.13 -2.12 -31.96
N SER A 899 -51.43 -1.58 -33.14
CA SER A 899 -51.27 -2.33 -34.38
C SER A 899 -50.14 -1.68 -35.16
N GLU A 900 -49.10 -2.45 -35.37
CA GLU A 900 -47.80 -1.99 -35.82
C GLU A 900 -47.38 -2.77 -37.07
N ASP A 901 -46.44 -2.18 -37.82
CA ASP A 901 -45.81 -2.91 -38.92
C ASP A 901 -44.75 -3.85 -38.34
N THR A 902 -44.40 -4.94 -39.05
CA THR A 902 -43.33 -5.85 -38.59
C THR A 902 -42.05 -5.08 -38.27
N GLU A 903 -41.65 -5.16 -37.01
CA GLU A 903 -40.47 -4.48 -36.49
C GLU A 903 -39.24 -5.36 -36.57
N SER A 904 -38.07 -4.74 -36.61
CA SER A 904 -36.79 -5.42 -36.78
C SER A 904 -35.78 -4.98 -35.74
N LEU A 905 -34.95 -5.93 -35.31
CA LEU A 905 -33.78 -5.70 -34.48
C LEU A 905 -32.54 -6.16 -35.22
N ARG A 906 -31.56 -5.27 -35.41
CA ARG A 906 -30.27 -5.60 -36.01
C ARG A 906 -29.17 -5.61 -34.95
N LEU A 907 -28.41 -6.70 -34.93
CA LEU A 907 -27.33 -6.94 -33.98
C LEU A 907 -26.03 -7.18 -34.72
N ARG A 908 -24.90 -6.73 -34.15
CA ARG A 908 -23.55 -7.10 -34.60
C ARG A 908 -22.81 -7.79 -33.47
N LEU A 909 -22.25 -8.95 -33.79
CA LEU A 909 -21.36 -9.65 -32.87
C LEU A 909 -19.99 -8.97 -32.84
N TRP A 910 -19.51 -8.69 -31.64
CA TRP A 910 -18.14 -8.34 -31.34
C TRP A 910 -17.52 -9.50 -30.56
N THR A 911 -16.39 -9.96 -31.06
CA THR A 911 -15.50 -10.92 -30.38
C THR A 911 -14.21 -10.20 -30.04
N TYR A 912 -13.31 -10.83 -29.29
CA TYR A 912 -11.98 -10.25 -29.10
C TYR A 912 -10.91 -11.30 -29.38
N ASP A 913 -9.80 -10.85 -29.92
CA ASP A 913 -8.63 -11.69 -30.18
C ASP A 913 -7.80 -11.91 -28.91
N GLU A 914 -6.70 -12.65 -29.05
CA GLU A 914 -5.79 -12.99 -27.93
C GLU A 914 -5.24 -11.73 -27.25
N ASP A 915 -5.00 -10.65 -28.00
CA ASP A 915 -4.56 -9.34 -27.50
C ASP A 915 -5.72 -8.46 -26.99
N GLY A 916 -6.97 -8.92 -27.12
CA GLY A 916 -8.22 -8.29 -26.61
C GLY A 916 -8.72 -7.12 -27.37
N GLU A 917 -8.17 -6.96 -28.57
CA GLU A 917 -8.67 -5.99 -29.50
C GLU A 917 -10.02 -6.49 -30.01
N ALA A 918 -10.98 -5.57 -30.05
CA ALA A 918 -12.33 -5.88 -30.50
C ALA A 918 -12.30 -6.25 -31.98
N VAL A 919 -12.71 -7.47 -32.29
CA VAL A 919 -12.83 -8.00 -33.64
C VAL A 919 -14.28 -7.89 -34.08
N GLU A 920 -14.50 -7.13 -35.16
CA GLU A 920 -15.80 -6.96 -35.77
C GLU A 920 -16.30 -8.28 -36.39
N GLY A 921 -17.45 -8.74 -35.91
CA GLY A 921 -18.10 -9.97 -36.35
C GLY A 921 -19.32 -9.76 -37.27
N PRO A 922 -20.01 -10.85 -37.61
CA PRO A 922 -21.17 -10.80 -38.49
C PRO A 922 -22.38 -10.10 -37.85
N GLU A 923 -23.28 -9.64 -38.71
CA GLU A 923 -24.55 -9.02 -38.32
C GLU A 923 -25.73 -9.97 -38.48
N PHE A 924 -26.74 -9.78 -37.64
CA PHE A 924 -27.94 -10.59 -37.58
C PHE A 924 -29.17 -9.69 -37.47
N THR A 925 -30.30 -10.17 -37.99
CA THR A 925 -31.56 -9.44 -37.92
C THR A 925 -32.65 -10.37 -37.41
N GLY A 926 -33.37 -9.93 -36.39
CA GLY A 926 -34.60 -10.55 -35.91
C GLY A 926 -35.81 -9.69 -36.25
N THR A 927 -36.98 -10.30 -36.41
CA THR A 927 -38.23 -9.60 -36.71
C THR A 927 -39.33 -9.97 -35.71
N VAL A 928 -40.09 -8.99 -35.28
CA VAL A 928 -41.22 -9.11 -34.35
C VAL A 928 -42.50 -8.72 -35.09
N ARG A 929 -43.56 -9.50 -34.91
CA ARG A 929 -44.89 -9.22 -35.48
C ARG A 929 -45.91 -9.09 -34.37
N ASP A 930 -46.93 -8.26 -34.58
CA ASP A 930 -48.05 -8.11 -33.65
C ASP A 930 -48.66 -9.44 -33.22
N ALA A 931 -49.07 -9.50 -31.96
CA ALA A 931 -49.75 -10.65 -31.38
C ALA A 931 -51.09 -10.96 -32.05
N SER A 932 -51.78 -9.94 -32.58
CA SER A 932 -52.88 -10.03 -33.57
C SER A 932 -53.61 -8.70 -33.73
#